data_AF-A0A938V0P9-F1
#
_entry.id   AF-A0A938V0P9-F1
#
_cell.length_a   1.000
_cell.length_b   1.000
_cell.length_c   1.000
_cell.angle_alpha   90.00
_cell.angle_beta   90.00
_cell.angle_gamma   90.00
#
_symmetry.space_group_name_H-M   'P 1'
#
loop_
_entity.id
_entity.type
_entity.pdbx_description
1 polymer ?
#
loop_
_entity_poly.entity_id
_entity_poly.type
_entity_poly.pdbx_seq_one_letter_code
_entity_poly.pdbx_strand_id
1 'polypeptide(L)'
;MRNAGLLVALLLLACQQEVSFPLAPLPEGAESAVVQADDKPMLPAYKLPGDHRPAKADQYDDYRNAHPELFGITQPPSVVVRPVAEYEPASRLMITVSSAGLPAGIWQNLVDIVKWGITVSDVYVIYGTNSVKSSFTSSLAAAGVASNAVTWVNLANDSLWVRDYGPLPIVSADDKAGIVDLRYYHQRINDDSIPTKLGSLWNLSVFRAPVDFEGGNFMSDSKSNCFASQGLYYANGVPQAQVDGYMKSYVGCANIYIAKPLSGEGTTHIDMQAKIVDDSTIIVGEYAAAVDPTNDKITDDNAAYFQSLGYKVVRMPMPSNSDGVFRTYTNSLFVNGVNLVPVYSINKDKEAAAMAIWKQVMPAWQHVPMNSDDVITWAGATHCITMTVADATFAKMQADPAYACGGDWACYPGGSGNNCGEISYQGCCDGQTLKYCDANVLKTASCASKPSCGWDAQNQYYNCGTAGGSDPSGKYPKSCTPVCEPSCTGKACGDDGCGGSCGTCSAGKVCQQGVCVTQGGPAQCLGPQTPSAPSCGNYSDVGCCDELGRVLYCMNGALYCIDCPKSNPSCGWNTQSSWYDCGTNGSADPSGKNPKACGGACVPACTPKQCGADGCGGSCGTCPAGNACNAAGQCVCAPSCAGKVCGANGCGGSCGTCPGGQVCNAAGQCVNSCTPDCTGKQCGNDGCGGSCGTCQAGTTCNAAGQCVCAPDCVGKQCGPNGCGGSCGTCPAGSTCSQGGKCISSCVPDCAGKQCGPDGCGGSCGTCQAGQTCDASGKCISSCVPDCGGKQCGSNGCGGSCGTCPAGKSCNAFGLCVSACTPSCYNKQCGDDGCGGTCGICPAGFTCTADFKCVSSCKPDCTGKVCGDDGCGGSCGTCPAGNLCQFGQCVPVADPCLGITWQGCCDGTTLYWCEAGKLFSLACGSGSCGWNGQQQYYDCKFKGADPSGKFPLACPGGQCIPDCAGKQCGNDGCGGTCGACQGGQLCTNGQCVSGNNCGDVSYSGKCEGSMLVWCENNSIHKADCSKLGLDYVCEG
;
A
#
# COMPACT_ATOMS: atom_id res chain seq x y z
N MET A 1 19.38 -31.91 -49.02
CA MET A 1 20.10 -30.63 -49.27
C MET A 1 19.19 -29.48 -49.77
N ARG A 2 17.96 -29.34 -49.26
CA ARG A 2 17.17 -28.09 -49.25
C ARG A 2 16.19 -28.23 -48.09
N ASN A 3 16.48 -27.62 -46.94
CA ASN A 3 15.59 -27.38 -45.78
C ASN A 3 16.34 -27.06 -44.47
N ALA A 4 17.68 -26.94 -44.48
CA ALA A 4 18.43 -26.48 -43.31
C ALA A 4 18.63 -24.94 -43.25
N GLY A 5 18.27 -24.21 -44.31
CA GLY A 5 18.53 -22.76 -44.43
C GLY A 5 17.48 -21.84 -43.80
N LEU A 6 16.27 -22.34 -43.52
CA LEU A 6 15.18 -21.49 -43.00
C LEU A 6 15.16 -21.41 -41.47
N LEU A 7 15.62 -22.44 -40.76
CA LEU A 7 15.64 -22.44 -39.28
C LEU A 7 16.77 -21.56 -38.70
N VAL A 8 17.89 -21.41 -39.40
CA VAL A 8 19.01 -20.58 -38.92
C VAL A 8 18.70 -19.08 -39.06
N ALA A 9 17.92 -18.69 -40.06
CA ALA A 9 17.48 -17.29 -40.22
C ALA A 9 16.47 -16.87 -39.14
N LEU A 10 15.60 -17.77 -38.68
CA LEU A 10 14.61 -17.48 -37.62
C LEU A 10 15.22 -17.44 -36.21
N LEU A 11 16.34 -18.11 -35.97
CA LEU A 11 17.09 -18.06 -34.69
C LEU A 11 18.01 -16.83 -34.57
N LEU A 12 18.41 -16.22 -35.68
CA LEU A 12 19.22 -14.98 -35.69
C LEU A 12 18.40 -13.69 -35.47
N LEU A 13 17.07 -13.74 -35.62
CA LEU A 13 16.19 -12.60 -35.37
C LEU A 13 15.73 -12.48 -33.90
N ALA A 14 15.97 -13.49 -33.06
CA ALA A 14 15.61 -13.48 -31.64
C ALA A 14 16.74 -12.95 -30.72
N CYS A 15 17.88 -12.52 -31.27
CA CYS A 15 19.05 -12.06 -30.52
C CYS A 15 19.36 -10.57 -30.71
N GLN A 16 18.35 -9.76 -31.01
CA GLN A 16 18.41 -8.30 -30.93
C GLN A 16 17.44 -7.86 -29.82
N GLN A 17 17.83 -8.00 -28.56
CA GLN A 17 17.09 -7.36 -27.47
C GLN A 17 17.44 -5.87 -27.46
N GLU A 18 16.89 -5.13 -28.42
CA GLU A 18 16.63 -3.71 -28.19
C GLU A 18 15.42 -3.64 -27.27
N VAL A 19 15.62 -3.17 -26.04
CA VAL A 19 14.48 -2.89 -25.19
C VAL A 19 14.11 -1.43 -25.33
N SER A 20 13.10 -1.18 -26.17
CA SER A 20 12.49 0.12 -26.39
C SER A 20 11.09 0.13 -25.81
N PHE A 21 10.74 1.15 -25.02
CA PHE A 21 9.35 1.42 -24.68
C PHE A 21 8.65 2.05 -25.89
N PRO A 22 7.46 1.57 -26.31
CA PRO A 22 6.60 2.33 -27.20
C PRO A 22 6.02 3.51 -26.41
N LEU A 23 6.72 4.65 -26.43
CA LEU A 23 6.09 5.92 -26.12
C LEU A 23 5.35 6.39 -27.37
N ALA A 24 4.15 6.95 -27.19
CA ALA A 24 3.57 7.82 -28.20
C ALA A 24 4.64 8.86 -28.60
N PRO A 25 4.82 9.16 -29.90
CA PRO A 25 5.76 10.19 -30.30
C PRO A 25 5.39 11.48 -29.55
N LEU A 26 6.38 12.08 -28.90
CA LEU A 26 6.26 13.45 -28.41
C LEU A 26 5.79 14.31 -29.60
N PRO A 27 4.82 15.21 -29.41
CA PRO A 27 4.43 16.12 -30.48
C PRO A 27 5.67 16.86 -30.98
N GLU A 28 5.87 16.90 -32.30
CA GLU A 28 6.90 17.72 -32.92
C GLU A 28 6.82 19.14 -32.34
N GLY A 29 7.88 19.56 -31.64
CA GLY A 29 7.93 20.80 -30.87
C GLY A 29 8.18 20.64 -29.35
N ALA A 30 8.20 19.42 -28.81
CA ALA A 30 8.60 19.17 -27.41
C ALA A 30 10.11 18.98 -27.21
N GLU A 31 10.92 18.95 -28.27
CA GLU A 31 12.39 19.00 -28.17
C GLU A 31 12.90 20.34 -27.61
N SER A 32 12.05 21.37 -27.53
CA SER A 32 12.44 22.72 -27.08
C SER A 32 11.91 23.12 -25.71
N ALA A 33 11.38 22.19 -24.90
CA ALA A 33 10.83 22.51 -23.56
C ALA A 33 11.40 21.65 -22.41
N VAL A 34 12.41 20.83 -22.65
CA VAL A 34 13.31 20.41 -21.56
C VAL A 34 14.27 21.57 -21.38
N VAL A 35 14.07 22.35 -20.32
CA VAL A 35 14.97 23.45 -20.00
C VAL A 35 16.39 22.91 -19.97
N GLN A 36 17.22 23.44 -20.87
CA GLN A 36 18.66 23.35 -20.75
C GLN A 36 19.01 23.95 -19.38
N ALA A 37 19.29 23.10 -18.40
CA ALA A 37 19.97 23.53 -17.20
C ALA A 37 21.33 24.10 -17.63
N ASP A 38 21.60 25.35 -17.22
CA ASP A 38 22.85 26.09 -17.43
C ASP A 38 24.09 25.20 -17.45
N ASP A 39 24.96 25.37 -18.48
CA ASP A 39 26.39 25.03 -18.73
C ASP A 39 27.19 23.99 -17.87
N LYS A 40 26.59 23.29 -16.90
CA LYS A 40 27.19 22.27 -16.04
C LYS A 40 26.33 21.00 -15.86
N PRO A 41 25.42 20.58 -16.78
CA PRO A 41 24.57 19.41 -16.54
C PRO A 41 25.36 18.10 -16.37
N MET A 42 26.61 18.05 -16.84
CA MET A 42 27.43 16.82 -16.88
C MET A 42 28.36 16.59 -15.68
N LEU A 43 28.57 17.55 -14.76
CA LEU A 43 29.40 17.32 -13.56
C LEU A 43 28.64 16.48 -12.51
N PRO A 44 29.27 15.74 -11.59
CA PRO A 44 28.59 15.22 -10.41
C PRO A 44 28.06 16.46 -9.68
N ALA A 45 26.80 16.40 -9.30
CA ALA A 45 26.23 17.54 -8.61
C ALA A 45 26.79 17.59 -7.18
N TYR A 46 27.15 18.78 -6.73
CA TYR A 46 27.72 19.05 -5.41
C TYR A 46 26.70 19.82 -4.58
N LYS A 47 26.59 19.49 -3.27
CA LYS A 47 25.74 20.23 -2.31
C LYS A 47 26.60 20.76 -1.17
N LEU A 48 26.45 22.04 -0.86
CA LEU A 48 27.14 22.66 0.28
C LEU A 48 26.22 22.68 1.52
N PRO A 49 26.78 22.64 2.75
CA PRO A 49 26.03 22.95 3.96
C PRO A 49 25.43 24.36 3.84
N GLY A 50 24.11 24.46 3.75
CA GLY A 50 23.39 25.72 3.54
C GLY A 50 22.61 25.82 2.23
N ASP A 51 22.67 24.82 1.35
CA ASP A 51 21.70 24.65 0.25
C ASP A 51 20.33 24.21 0.79
N HIS A 52 19.72 25.06 1.61
CA HIS A 52 18.32 24.96 1.97
C HIS A 52 17.49 25.54 0.84
N ARG A 53 16.65 24.70 0.22
CA ARG A 53 15.71 25.12 -0.83
C ARG A 53 14.87 26.31 -0.35
N PRO A 54 14.83 27.43 -1.09
CA PRO A 54 13.69 28.33 -1.00
C PRO A 54 12.45 27.61 -1.54
N ALA A 55 11.36 27.63 -0.78
CA ALA A 55 10.09 27.08 -1.18
C ALA A 55 9.50 27.84 -2.39
N LYS A 56 9.33 27.14 -3.52
CA LYS A 56 8.21 27.22 -4.48
C LYS A 56 8.36 26.12 -5.53
N ALA A 57 7.25 25.49 -5.91
CA ALA A 57 7.17 24.51 -6.99
C ALA A 57 7.78 25.09 -8.27
N ASP A 58 8.88 24.50 -8.72
CA ASP A 58 9.45 24.76 -10.04
C ASP A 58 8.89 23.75 -11.06
N GLN A 59 9.24 23.94 -12.33
CA GLN A 59 8.80 23.05 -13.41
C GLN A 59 9.21 21.57 -13.19
N TYR A 60 10.26 21.31 -12.42
CA TYR A 60 10.73 19.95 -12.15
C TYR A 60 9.89 19.30 -11.05
N ASP A 61 9.51 20.05 -10.02
CA ASP A 61 8.55 19.61 -9.01
C ASP A 61 7.15 19.42 -9.63
N ASP A 62 6.72 20.29 -10.56
CA ASP A 62 5.48 20.10 -11.32
C ASP A 62 5.53 18.83 -12.18
N TYR A 63 6.65 18.57 -12.87
CA TYR A 63 6.84 17.33 -13.63
C TYR A 63 6.80 16.10 -12.73
N ARG A 64 7.52 16.12 -11.61
CA ARG A 64 7.52 15.00 -10.64
C ARG A 64 6.12 14.75 -10.07
N ASN A 65 5.38 15.81 -9.75
CA ASN A 65 4.01 15.73 -9.26
C ASN A 65 3.03 15.20 -10.32
N ALA A 66 3.25 15.55 -11.59
CA ALA A 66 2.45 15.04 -12.71
C ALA A 66 2.78 13.58 -13.08
N HIS A 67 3.93 13.06 -12.63
CA HIS A 67 4.43 11.71 -12.91
C HIS A 67 4.65 10.86 -11.64
N PRO A 68 3.63 10.64 -10.79
CA PRO A 68 3.75 9.82 -9.58
C PRO A 68 4.08 8.35 -9.88
N GLU A 69 3.80 7.87 -11.09
CA GLU A 69 4.23 6.57 -11.58
C GLU A 69 5.75 6.45 -11.71
N LEU A 70 6.49 7.57 -11.80
CA LEU A 70 7.95 7.61 -11.85
C LEU A 70 8.58 8.07 -10.52
N PHE A 71 7.98 9.04 -9.83
CA PHE A 71 8.62 9.70 -8.68
C PHE A 71 7.85 9.58 -7.36
N GLY A 72 6.64 9.02 -7.38
CA GLY A 72 5.77 8.94 -6.20
C GLY A 72 6.35 8.01 -5.14
N ILE A 73 6.66 8.54 -3.96
CA ILE A 73 7.18 7.75 -2.82
C ILE A 73 6.30 6.52 -2.59
N THR A 74 6.92 5.34 -2.54
CA THR A 74 6.20 4.08 -2.31
C THR A 74 6.22 3.73 -0.82
N GLN A 75 5.57 2.64 -0.44
CA GLN A 75 5.85 2.03 0.87
C GLN A 75 7.22 1.34 0.84
N PRO A 76 7.89 1.17 1.99
CA PRO A 76 9.07 0.33 2.09
C PRO A 76 8.71 -1.15 1.82
N PRO A 77 9.72 -2.02 1.58
CA PRO A 77 9.51 -3.47 1.53
C PRO A 77 8.74 -3.98 2.76
N SER A 78 7.75 -4.84 2.55
CA SER A 78 6.98 -5.47 3.63
C SER A 78 7.70 -6.64 4.32
N VAL A 79 8.84 -7.04 3.76
CA VAL A 79 9.72 -8.09 4.28
C VAL A 79 11.05 -7.47 4.68
N VAL A 80 11.79 -8.14 5.56
CA VAL A 80 13.16 -7.74 5.87
C VAL A 80 14.03 -7.92 4.62
N VAL A 81 14.74 -6.84 4.28
CA VAL A 81 15.69 -6.80 3.17
C VAL A 81 17.07 -6.39 3.69
N ARG A 82 18.09 -6.60 2.86
CA ARG A 82 19.42 -6.03 3.04
C ARG A 82 19.91 -5.41 1.73
N PRO A 83 20.81 -4.42 1.79
CA PRO A 83 21.54 -4.02 0.59
C PRO A 83 22.49 -5.13 0.15
N VAL A 84 22.82 -5.14 -1.15
CA VAL A 84 23.82 -6.05 -1.71
C VAL A 84 25.17 -5.35 -1.72
N ALA A 85 26.19 -6.00 -1.13
CA ALA A 85 27.54 -5.47 -1.12
C ALA A 85 28.17 -5.58 -2.53
N GLU A 86 29.01 -4.62 -2.90
CA GLU A 86 29.51 -4.54 -4.28
C GLU A 86 30.48 -5.68 -4.65
N TYR A 87 31.13 -6.29 -3.67
CA TYR A 87 31.98 -7.47 -3.88
C TYR A 87 31.17 -8.77 -4.02
N GLU A 88 29.85 -8.74 -3.77
CA GLU A 88 28.96 -9.87 -4.07
C GLU A 88 28.76 -10.01 -5.60
N PRO A 89 28.36 -11.20 -6.08
CA PRO A 89 28.15 -11.42 -7.51
C PRO A 89 27.10 -10.48 -8.13
N ALA A 90 27.46 -9.86 -9.25
CA ALA A 90 26.62 -8.97 -10.02
C ALA A 90 26.13 -9.64 -11.31
N SER A 91 24.82 -9.59 -11.57
CA SER A 91 24.26 -10.03 -12.85
C SER A 91 24.56 -9.06 -13.97
N ARG A 92 24.71 -7.77 -13.65
CA ARG A 92 24.79 -6.69 -14.63
C ARG A 92 25.80 -5.65 -14.21
N LEU A 93 26.53 -5.13 -15.18
CA LEU A 93 27.28 -3.89 -15.11
C LEU A 93 26.60 -2.84 -15.99
N MET A 94 26.38 -1.66 -15.45
CA MET A 94 25.74 -0.55 -16.16
C MET A 94 26.69 0.62 -16.34
N ILE A 95 26.59 1.26 -17.51
CA ILE A 95 27.14 2.58 -17.79
C ILE A 95 26.10 3.44 -18.50
N THR A 96 26.29 4.76 -18.43
CA THR A 96 25.51 5.71 -19.21
C THR A 96 26.40 6.50 -20.14
N VAL A 97 26.04 6.52 -21.42
CA VAL A 97 26.68 7.36 -22.44
C VAL A 97 25.72 8.50 -22.75
N SER A 98 25.94 9.65 -22.12
CA SER A 98 25.00 10.76 -22.14
C SER A 98 25.07 11.63 -23.40
N SER A 99 26.25 11.74 -24.01
CA SER A 99 26.45 12.54 -25.21
C SER A 99 27.59 12.02 -26.07
N ALA A 100 27.48 12.19 -27.39
CA ALA A 100 28.55 11.91 -28.34
C ALA A 100 29.68 12.96 -28.27
N GLY A 101 29.44 14.08 -27.57
CA GLY A 101 30.42 15.15 -27.34
C GLY A 101 31.22 15.02 -26.05
N LEU A 102 31.20 13.85 -25.39
CA LEU A 102 32.02 13.60 -24.20
C LEU A 102 33.53 13.80 -24.53
N PRO A 103 34.33 14.31 -23.58
CA PRO A 103 35.79 14.38 -23.74
C PRO A 103 36.40 13.03 -24.11
N ALA A 104 37.44 13.04 -24.95
CA ALA A 104 38.01 11.83 -25.52
C ALA A 104 38.49 10.83 -24.46
N GLY A 105 39.09 11.28 -23.36
CA GLY A 105 39.51 10.37 -22.28
C GLY A 105 38.33 9.78 -21.51
N ILE A 106 37.25 10.53 -21.28
CA ILE A 106 36.02 9.99 -20.65
C ILE A 106 35.38 8.95 -21.59
N TRP A 107 35.30 9.27 -22.88
CA TRP A 107 34.78 8.35 -23.89
C TRP A 107 35.58 7.06 -23.96
N GLN A 108 36.92 7.15 -23.97
CA GLN A 108 37.79 5.98 -23.98
C GLN A 108 37.69 5.18 -22.68
N ASN A 109 37.56 5.85 -21.52
CA ASN A 109 37.36 5.20 -20.24
C ASN A 109 36.07 4.35 -20.24
N LEU A 110 34.96 4.88 -20.77
CA LEU A 110 33.71 4.12 -20.94
C LEU A 110 33.88 2.91 -21.88
N VAL A 111 34.62 3.07 -22.99
CA VAL A 111 34.94 1.95 -23.90
C VAL A 111 35.75 0.86 -23.18
N ASP A 112 36.74 1.24 -22.37
CA ASP A 112 37.59 0.32 -21.63
C ASP A 112 36.80 -0.41 -20.53
N ILE A 113 35.90 0.29 -19.83
CA ILE A 113 34.97 -0.32 -18.87
C ILE A 113 34.11 -1.39 -19.55
N VAL A 114 33.52 -1.09 -20.72
CA VAL A 114 32.74 -2.09 -21.46
C VAL A 114 33.61 -3.29 -21.84
N LYS A 115 34.80 -3.03 -22.40
CA LYS A 115 35.71 -4.08 -22.87
C LYS A 115 36.08 -5.07 -21.77
N TRP A 116 36.27 -4.60 -20.54
CA TRP A 116 36.53 -5.47 -19.39
C TRP A 116 35.24 -6.05 -18.82
N GLY A 117 34.19 -5.26 -18.71
CA GLY A 117 32.88 -5.67 -18.17
C GLY A 117 32.31 -6.90 -18.86
N ILE A 118 32.31 -6.92 -20.20
CA ILE A 118 31.77 -8.02 -21.01
C ILE A 118 32.49 -9.36 -20.79
N THR A 119 33.66 -9.35 -20.16
CA THR A 119 34.40 -10.59 -19.86
C THR A 119 33.88 -11.29 -18.61
N VAL A 120 33.11 -10.59 -17.77
CA VAL A 120 32.70 -11.07 -16.45
C VAL A 120 31.23 -10.81 -16.09
N SER A 121 30.50 -9.96 -16.82
CA SER A 121 29.10 -9.64 -16.54
C SER A 121 28.37 -9.17 -17.80
N ASP A 122 27.02 -9.22 -17.79
CA ASP A 122 26.21 -8.60 -18.83
C ASP A 122 26.34 -7.07 -18.72
N VAL A 123 26.78 -6.43 -19.80
CA VAL A 123 26.97 -4.97 -19.80
C VAL A 123 25.77 -4.27 -20.42
N TYR A 124 25.16 -3.38 -19.65
CA TYR A 124 24.04 -2.54 -20.04
C TYR A 124 24.53 -1.12 -20.32
N VAL A 125 24.25 -0.63 -21.52
CA VAL A 125 24.64 0.72 -21.96
C VAL A 125 23.38 1.57 -22.12
N ILE A 126 23.20 2.52 -21.20
CA ILE A 126 22.11 3.50 -21.26
C ILE A 126 22.50 4.62 -22.22
N TYR A 127 21.60 4.98 -23.12
CA TYR A 127 21.79 6.05 -24.09
C TYR A 127 20.49 6.80 -24.35
N GLY A 128 20.59 8.09 -24.69
CA GLY A 128 19.44 8.95 -24.95
C GLY A 128 19.05 9.08 -26.43
N THR A 129 20.02 8.97 -27.36
CA THR A 129 19.76 9.16 -28.80
C THR A 129 20.48 8.14 -29.68
N ASN A 130 19.89 7.83 -30.84
CA ASN A 130 20.50 6.90 -31.81
C ASN A 130 21.85 7.39 -32.36
N SER A 131 22.10 8.70 -32.36
CA SER A 131 23.40 9.28 -32.72
C SER A 131 24.49 8.87 -31.72
N VAL A 132 24.19 8.95 -30.42
CA VAL A 132 25.09 8.52 -29.35
C VAL A 132 25.37 7.02 -29.45
N LYS A 133 24.31 6.20 -29.57
CA LYS A 133 24.44 4.74 -29.76
C LYS A 133 25.32 4.40 -30.96
N SER A 134 25.11 5.04 -32.11
CA SER A 134 25.86 4.77 -33.34
C SER A 134 27.35 5.12 -33.20
N SER A 135 27.63 6.26 -32.56
CA SER A 135 29.00 6.73 -32.30
C SER A 135 29.73 5.79 -31.33
N PHE A 136 29.06 5.41 -30.23
CA PHE A 136 29.64 4.50 -29.24
C PHE A 136 29.82 3.09 -29.79
N THR A 137 28.85 2.58 -30.57
CA THR A 137 28.96 1.29 -31.28
C THR A 137 30.17 1.26 -32.19
N SER A 138 30.45 2.34 -32.93
CA SER A 138 31.62 2.44 -33.80
C SER A 138 32.93 2.37 -33.01
N SER A 139 32.96 2.99 -31.82
CA SER A 139 34.12 2.99 -30.92
C SER A 139 34.34 1.61 -30.27
N LEU A 140 33.26 0.95 -29.85
CA LEU A 140 33.29 -0.43 -29.34
C LEU A 140 33.81 -1.39 -30.42
N ALA A 141 33.30 -1.28 -31.65
CA ALA A 141 33.77 -2.09 -32.77
C ALA A 141 35.25 -1.87 -33.07
N ALA A 142 35.73 -0.61 -33.03
CA ALA A 142 37.14 -0.29 -33.19
C ALA A 142 38.01 -0.86 -32.04
N ALA A 143 37.46 -0.98 -30.84
CA ALA A 143 38.11 -1.61 -29.68
C ALA A 143 38.05 -3.16 -29.70
N GLY A 144 37.43 -3.76 -30.73
CA GLY A 144 37.29 -5.21 -30.88
C GLY A 144 36.11 -5.82 -30.11
N VAL A 145 35.17 -5.01 -29.63
CA VAL A 145 33.96 -5.47 -28.94
C VAL A 145 32.90 -5.84 -29.98
N ALA A 146 32.34 -7.05 -29.86
CA ALA A 146 31.29 -7.53 -30.76
C ALA A 146 30.00 -6.71 -30.59
N SER A 147 29.25 -6.50 -31.68
CA SER A 147 28.03 -5.67 -31.67
C SER A 147 26.91 -6.20 -30.78
N ASN A 148 26.94 -7.48 -30.44
CA ASN A 148 25.99 -8.15 -29.54
C ASN A 148 26.55 -8.38 -28.12
N ALA A 149 27.71 -7.84 -27.78
CA ALA A 149 28.34 -8.03 -26.48
C ALA A 149 27.73 -7.14 -25.37
N VAL A 150 26.89 -6.17 -25.74
CA VAL A 150 26.24 -5.25 -24.79
C VAL A 150 24.73 -5.22 -25.02
N THR A 151 23.99 -4.97 -23.94
CA THR A 151 22.56 -4.70 -23.96
C THR A 151 22.34 -3.20 -24.03
N TRP A 152 21.63 -2.73 -25.06
CA TRP A 152 21.34 -1.32 -25.25
C TRP A 152 20.02 -0.94 -24.57
N VAL A 153 20.04 0.10 -23.74
CA VAL A 153 18.86 0.61 -23.03
C VAL A 153 18.60 2.05 -23.44
N ASN A 154 17.52 2.27 -24.20
CA ASN A 154 17.16 3.61 -24.66
C ASN A 154 16.37 4.35 -23.59
N LEU A 155 17.06 5.18 -22.80
CA LEU A 155 16.47 6.02 -21.77
C LEU A 155 17.10 7.40 -21.85
N ALA A 156 16.25 8.43 -21.90
CA ALA A 156 16.69 9.81 -21.68
C ALA A 156 17.44 9.88 -20.35
N ASN A 157 18.52 10.64 -20.33
CA ASN A 157 19.42 10.81 -19.20
C ASN A 157 20.04 12.21 -19.26
N ASP A 158 20.38 12.75 -18.10
CA ASP A 158 20.95 14.08 -17.93
C ASP A 158 22.48 14.00 -17.77
N SER A 159 22.99 12.89 -17.23
CA SER A 159 24.41 12.73 -16.92
C SER A 159 24.92 11.28 -17.03
N LEU A 160 26.25 11.13 -16.93
CA LEU A 160 26.91 9.81 -16.95
C LEU A 160 27.04 9.15 -15.56
N TRP A 161 26.61 9.82 -14.49
CA TRP A 161 26.85 9.43 -13.09
C TRP A 161 25.89 8.34 -12.61
N VAL A 162 25.85 7.22 -13.34
CA VAL A 162 24.93 6.10 -13.07
C VAL A 162 25.13 5.49 -11.68
N ARG A 163 26.27 5.73 -11.02
CA ARG A 163 26.45 5.38 -9.61
C ARG A 163 25.50 6.13 -8.70
N ASP A 164 25.29 7.42 -8.99
CA ASP A 164 24.61 8.32 -8.07
C ASP A 164 23.11 8.19 -8.16
N TYR A 165 22.58 8.12 -9.39
CA TYR A 165 21.14 7.94 -9.63
C TYR A 165 20.75 6.47 -9.85
N GLY A 166 21.70 5.55 -9.92
CA GLY A 166 21.44 4.17 -10.30
C GLY A 166 20.59 3.40 -9.29
N PRO A 167 20.05 2.24 -9.72
CA PRO A 167 19.21 1.42 -8.86
C PRO A 167 20.01 0.81 -7.71
N LEU A 168 19.69 1.13 -6.45
CA LEU A 168 20.34 0.53 -5.29
C LEU A 168 19.80 -0.90 -5.08
N PRO A 169 20.61 -1.95 -5.28
CA PRO A 169 20.12 -3.32 -5.21
C PRO A 169 19.90 -3.76 -3.75
N ILE A 170 18.73 -4.33 -3.50
CA ILE A 170 18.39 -4.98 -2.23
C ILE A 170 17.96 -6.42 -2.46
N VAL A 171 18.11 -7.26 -1.44
CA VAL A 171 17.64 -8.65 -1.45
C VAL A 171 16.89 -8.96 -0.17
N SER A 172 15.77 -9.67 -0.27
CA SER A 172 15.01 -10.16 0.88
C SER A 172 15.59 -11.45 1.46
N ALA A 173 15.14 -11.82 2.66
CA ALA A 173 15.53 -13.09 3.29
C ALA A 173 15.10 -14.35 2.50
N ASP A 174 14.14 -14.23 1.57
CA ASP A 174 13.74 -15.30 0.65
C ASP A 174 14.40 -15.17 -0.74
N ASP A 175 15.54 -14.48 -0.81
CA ASP A 175 16.39 -14.31 -2.00
C ASP A 175 15.71 -13.59 -3.18
N LYS A 176 14.72 -12.73 -2.91
CA LYS A 176 14.12 -11.91 -3.97
C LYS A 176 14.85 -10.59 -4.08
N ALA A 177 15.37 -10.33 -5.27
CA ALA A 177 15.98 -9.04 -5.60
C ALA A 177 14.90 -7.95 -5.74
N GLY A 178 15.25 -6.75 -5.29
CA GLY A 178 14.50 -5.52 -5.48
C GLY A 178 15.45 -4.34 -5.70
N ILE A 179 14.87 -3.19 -6.00
CA ILE A 179 15.59 -1.93 -6.19
C ILE A 179 15.04 -0.92 -5.20
N VAL A 180 15.92 -0.23 -4.50
CA VAL A 180 15.59 1.03 -3.86
C VAL A 180 15.94 2.15 -4.83
N ASP A 181 14.96 2.98 -5.12
CA ASP A 181 15.10 4.19 -5.91
C ASP A 181 15.14 5.38 -4.94
N LEU A 182 16.31 6.01 -4.85
CA LEU A 182 16.55 7.14 -3.96
C LEU A 182 16.39 8.43 -4.75
N ARG A 183 15.86 9.47 -4.10
CA ARG A 183 15.54 10.71 -4.79
C ARG A 183 16.81 11.44 -5.18
N TYR A 184 17.06 11.53 -6.49
CA TYR A 184 18.18 12.26 -7.05
C TYR A 184 17.83 13.75 -7.24
N TYR A 185 18.78 14.52 -7.74
CA TYR A 185 18.65 15.96 -7.96
C TYR A 185 17.38 16.34 -8.73
N HIS A 186 16.64 17.32 -8.21
CA HIS A 186 15.36 17.72 -8.81
C HIS A 186 15.47 18.20 -10.24
N GLN A 187 16.56 18.84 -10.61
CA GLN A 187 16.88 19.29 -11.95
C GLN A 187 17.36 18.16 -12.89
N ARG A 188 17.57 16.94 -12.39
CA ARG A 188 18.00 15.76 -13.16
C ARG A 188 16.91 14.69 -13.20
N ILE A 189 15.73 15.10 -13.65
CA ILE A 189 14.53 14.27 -13.68
C ILE A 189 14.69 13.02 -14.57
N ASN A 190 15.53 13.08 -15.61
CA ASN A 190 15.72 11.92 -16.47
C ASN A 190 16.56 10.88 -15.74
N ASP A 191 17.69 11.29 -15.15
CA ASP A 191 18.53 10.43 -14.32
C ASP A 191 17.74 9.81 -13.15
N ASP A 192 17.01 10.63 -12.39
CA ASP A 192 16.18 10.22 -11.25
C ASP A 192 15.10 9.20 -11.63
N SER A 193 14.60 9.23 -12.86
CA SER A 193 13.56 8.29 -13.30
C SER A 193 14.11 6.92 -13.74
N ILE A 194 15.43 6.78 -13.91
CA ILE A 194 16.05 5.59 -14.50
C ILE A 194 15.84 4.35 -13.62
N PRO A 195 16.08 4.34 -12.30
CA PRO A 195 15.87 3.15 -11.47
C PRO A 195 14.44 2.60 -11.56
N THR A 196 13.43 3.48 -11.51
CA THR A 196 12.03 3.08 -11.68
C THR A 196 11.76 2.45 -13.05
N LYS A 197 12.29 3.04 -14.14
CA LYS A 197 12.14 2.50 -15.50
C LYS A 197 12.86 1.15 -15.66
N LEU A 198 14.03 1.01 -15.03
CA LEU A 198 14.81 -0.24 -15.02
C LEU A 198 14.14 -1.35 -14.21
N GLY A 199 13.51 -1.02 -13.07
CA GLY A 199 12.74 -2.02 -12.32
C GLY A 199 11.57 -2.57 -13.13
N SER A 200 10.87 -1.71 -13.88
CA SER A 200 9.84 -2.15 -14.83
C SER A 200 10.41 -3.04 -15.93
N LEU A 201 11.58 -2.67 -16.48
CA LEU A 201 12.29 -3.42 -17.51
C LEU A 201 12.73 -4.82 -17.04
N TRP A 202 13.26 -4.92 -15.83
CA TRP A 202 13.78 -6.16 -15.27
C TRP A 202 12.74 -6.95 -14.48
N ASN A 203 11.51 -6.46 -14.40
CA ASN A 203 10.44 -7.03 -13.59
C ASN A 203 10.87 -7.20 -12.11
N LEU A 204 11.51 -6.17 -11.57
CA LEU A 204 11.92 -6.08 -10.17
C LEU A 204 11.01 -5.10 -9.43
N SER A 205 10.75 -5.38 -8.15
CA SER A 205 10.06 -4.43 -7.28
C SER A 205 10.94 -3.20 -7.06
N VAL A 206 10.35 -2.01 -7.20
CA VAL A 206 11.02 -0.73 -6.95
C VAL A 206 10.40 -0.08 -5.73
N PHE A 207 11.25 0.33 -4.78
CA PHE A 207 10.86 1.02 -3.58
C PHE A 207 11.44 2.44 -3.61
N ARG A 208 10.59 3.44 -3.86
CA ARG A 208 11.01 4.85 -3.92
C ARG A 208 11.01 5.44 -2.52
N ALA A 209 12.20 5.67 -1.98
CA ALA A 209 12.38 6.17 -0.61
C ALA A 209 12.33 7.70 -0.56
N PRO A 210 11.78 8.30 0.51
CA PRO A 210 11.76 9.75 0.70
C PRO A 210 13.11 10.28 1.23
N VAL A 211 14.20 9.89 0.56
CA VAL A 211 15.57 10.28 0.91
C VAL A 211 16.22 10.93 -0.31
N ASP A 212 16.58 12.20 -0.19
CA ASP A 212 17.43 12.88 -1.17
C ASP A 212 18.85 12.32 -1.02
N PHE A 213 19.35 11.64 -2.06
CA PHE A 213 20.60 10.89 -1.94
C PHE A 213 21.32 10.65 -3.27
N GLU A 214 22.62 10.38 -3.18
CA GLU A 214 23.52 10.03 -4.26
C GLU A 214 24.23 8.71 -3.94
N GLY A 215 24.06 7.69 -4.79
CA GLY A 215 24.63 6.36 -4.60
C GLY A 215 26.15 6.30 -4.42
N GLY A 216 26.93 7.27 -4.90
CA GLY A 216 28.37 7.36 -4.60
C GLY A 216 28.66 7.61 -3.12
N ASN A 217 27.70 8.15 -2.37
CA ASN A 217 27.79 8.30 -0.94
C ASN A 217 27.28 7.08 -0.13
N PHE A 218 27.10 5.92 -0.78
CA PHE A 218 26.66 4.69 -0.13
C PHE A 218 27.56 3.50 -0.47
N MET A 219 27.88 2.73 0.56
CA MET A 219 28.40 1.37 0.43
C MET A 219 27.73 0.48 1.47
N SER A 220 27.80 -0.83 1.26
CA SER A 220 27.36 -1.80 2.26
C SER A 220 28.27 -3.01 2.30
N ASP A 221 28.23 -3.72 3.44
CA ASP A 221 28.74 -5.08 3.55
C ASP A 221 27.60 -6.10 3.56
N SER A 222 27.92 -7.39 3.48
CA SER A 222 26.91 -8.45 3.38
C SER A 222 26.11 -8.65 4.67
N LYS A 223 26.56 -8.03 5.79
CA LYS A 223 25.92 -8.05 7.12
C LYS A 223 24.95 -6.90 7.34
N SER A 224 24.58 -6.19 6.28
CA SER A 224 23.71 -5.01 6.33
C SER A 224 24.29 -3.81 7.08
N ASN A 225 25.61 -3.72 7.24
CA ASN A 225 26.20 -2.46 7.68
C ASN A 225 26.29 -1.53 6.47
N CYS A 226 25.72 -0.34 6.61
CA CYS A 226 25.73 0.69 5.59
C CYS A 226 26.75 1.76 5.95
N PHE A 227 27.50 2.22 4.96
CA PHE A 227 28.57 3.20 5.12
C PHE A 227 28.26 4.40 4.23
N ALA A 228 28.27 5.58 4.83
CA ALA A 228 28.09 6.84 4.12
C ALA A 228 28.99 7.90 4.75
N SER A 229 29.10 9.07 4.12
CA SER A 229 29.63 10.25 4.79
C SER A 229 28.49 11.07 5.43
N GLN A 230 28.85 12.10 6.20
CA GLN A 230 27.90 13.10 6.70
C GLN A 230 27.06 13.77 5.58
N GLY A 231 27.51 13.69 4.31
CA GLY A 231 26.76 14.14 3.14
C GLY A 231 25.34 13.59 3.03
N LEU A 232 25.11 12.36 3.54
CA LEU A 232 23.78 11.74 3.63
C LEU A 232 22.75 12.67 4.30
N TYR A 233 23.18 13.49 5.25
CA TYR A 233 22.26 14.31 6.04
C TYR A 233 22.13 15.76 5.55
N TYR A 234 23.00 16.25 4.67
CA TYR A 234 23.02 17.67 4.30
C TYR A 234 21.80 18.10 3.47
N ALA A 235 21.26 17.20 2.64
CA ALA A 235 20.19 17.50 1.69
C ALA A 235 18.79 17.13 2.20
N ASN A 236 18.73 16.23 3.18
CA ASN A 236 17.48 15.73 3.70
C ASN A 236 16.96 16.76 4.71
N GLY A 237 15.96 17.55 4.31
CA GLY A 237 15.31 18.59 5.13
C GLY A 237 14.53 18.06 6.35
N VAL A 238 14.95 16.91 6.89
CA VAL A 238 14.39 16.16 8.01
C VAL A 238 15.51 15.80 9.00
N PRO A 239 15.19 15.52 10.28
CA PRO A 239 16.20 15.13 11.26
C PRO A 239 16.97 13.87 10.87
N GLN A 240 18.23 13.78 11.30
CA GLN A 240 19.11 12.62 11.06
C GLN A 240 18.43 11.28 11.38
N ALA A 241 17.78 11.18 12.54
CA ALA A 241 17.10 9.96 12.97
C ALA A 241 15.98 9.52 11.99
N GLN A 242 15.37 10.47 11.27
CA GLN A 242 14.35 10.17 10.27
C GLN A 242 14.98 9.63 8.98
N VAL A 243 16.10 10.22 8.54
CA VAL A 243 16.90 9.68 7.42
C VAL A 243 17.37 8.26 7.73
N ASP A 244 17.90 8.04 8.93
CA ASP A 244 18.33 6.72 9.40
C ASP A 244 17.15 5.72 9.42
N GLY A 245 15.96 6.18 9.81
CA GLY A 245 14.73 5.39 9.76
C GLY A 245 14.32 4.99 8.34
N TYR A 246 14.50 5.87 7.35
CA TYR A 246 14.26 5.55 5.95
C TYR A 246 15.31 4.58 5.40
N MET A 247 16.60 4.80 5.67
CA MET A 247 17.65 3.87 5.26
C MET A 247 17.47 2.47 5.87
N LYS A 248 17.04 2.40 7.13
CA LYS A 248 16.66 1.12 7.79
C LYS A 248 15.47 0.44 7.11
N SER A 249 14.39 1.17 6.87
CA SER A 249 13.13 0.57 6.38
C SER A 249 13.12 0.24 4.90
N TYR A 250 13.76 1.07 4.05
CA TYR A 250 13.80 0.85 2.60
C TYR A 250 15.00 0.03 2.17
N VAL A 251 16.19 0.38 2.66
CA VAL A 251 17.46 -0.23 2.20
C VAL A 251 17.82 -1.47 3.02
N GLY A 252 17.35 -1.55 4.27
CA GLY A 252 17.66 -2.68 5.15
C GLY A 252 18.97 -2.52 5.93
N CYS A 253 19.44 -1.28 6.11
CA CYS A 253 20.64 -1.00 6.90
C CYS A 253 20.44 -1.40 8.37
N ALA A 254 21.18 -2.38 8.87
CA ALA A 254 21.17 -2.75 10.30
C ALA A 254 21.90 -1.69 11.12
N ASN A 255 23.10 -1.31 10.68
CA ASN A 255 23.89 -0.22 11.22
C ASN A 255 24.19 0.80 10.12
N ILE A 256 24.35 2.06 10.50
CA ILE A 256 24.73 3.15 9.60
C ILE A 256 26.00 3.79 10.18
N TYR A 257 27.11 3.65 9.48
CA TYR A 257 28.41 4.19 9.85
C TYR A 257 28.73 5.43 9.02
N ILE A 258 29.03 6.53 9.70
CA ILE A 258 29.10 7.85 9.08
C ILE A 258 30.53 8.40 9.17
N ALA A 259 31.21 8.44 8.03
CA ALA A 259 32.51 9.07 7.89
C ALA A 259 32.38 10.60 7.75
N LYS A 260 33.45 11.33 8.10
CA LYS A 260 33.57 12.74 7.77
C LYS A 260 33.92 12.89 6.28
N PRO A 261 33.26 13.77 5.51
CA PRO A 261 33.60 13.98 4.10
C PRO A 261 34.96 14.70 3.95
N LEU A 262 35.62 14.51 2.81
CA LEU A 262 36.80 15.29 2.44
C LEU A 262 36.45 16.78 2.34
N SER A 263 37.35 17.62 2.83
CA SER A 263 37.22 19.07 2.73
C SER A 263 37.59 19.54 1.33
N GLY A 264 36.69 20.27 0.67
CA GLY A 264 36.92 20.90 -0.64
C GLY A 264 36.65 20.02 -1.86
N GLU A 265 36.33 18.73 -1.69
CA GLU A 265 36.08 17.78 -2.79
C GLU A 265 34.73 18.00 -3.49
N GLY A 266 33.73 18.50 -2.76
CA GLY A 266 32.47 19.00 -3.32
C GLY A 266 31.32 17.99 -3.35
N THR A 267 31.55 16.72 -3.73
CA THR A 267 30.49 15.70 -3.74
C THR A 267 30.13 15.24 -2.32
N THR A 268 31.10 15.31 -1.41
CA THR A 268 31.03 14.77 -0.05
C THR A 268 30.97 13.24 0.00
N HIS A 269 31.15 12.54 -1.13
CA HIS A 269 30.92 11.10 -1.19
C HIS A 269 31.93 10.27 -0.40
N ILE A 270 31.47 9.14 0.12
CA ILE A 270 32.34 8.15 0.77
C ILE A 270 33.24 7.42 -0.21
N ASP A 271 32.79 7.16 -1.44
CA ASP A 271 33.57 6.45 -2.46
C ASP A 271 34.83 7.18 -2.95
N MET A 272 34.89 8.48 -2.68
CA MET A 272 36.07 9.30 -2.95
C MET A 272 37.20 9.09 -1.93
N GLN A 273 36.91 8.47 -0.79
CA GLN A 273 37.88 8.33 0.31
C GLN A 273 37.95 6.94 0.95
N ALA A 274 36.98 6.05 0.69
CA ALA A 274 36.98 4.71 1.26
C ALA A 274 36.42 3.67 0.29
N LYS A 275 36.70 2.40 0.55
CA LYS A 275 36.13 1.25 -0.17
C LYS A 275 36.00 0.04 0.75
N ILE A 276 34.79 -0.51 0.87
CA ILE A 276 34.54 -1.77 1.59
C ILE A 276 34.96 -2.92 0.68
N VAL A 277 35.90 -3.76 1.11
CA VAL A 277 36.44 -4.85 0.27
C VAL A 277 35.98 -6.23 0.69
N ASP A 278 35.56 -6.36 1.96
CA ASP A 278 34.90 -7.53 2.53
C ASP A 278 34.17 -7.13 3.84
N ASP A 279 33.55 -8.11 4.51
CA ASP A 279 32.81 -8.00 5.77
C ASP A 279 33.61 -7.58 7.02
N SER A 280 34.92 -7.39 6.88
CA SER A 280 35.86 -7.14 7.97
C SER A 280 36.97 -6.14 7.62
N THR A 281 37.13 -5.78 6.34
CA THR A 281 38.21 -4.93 5.85
C THR A 281 37.66 -3.74 5.08
N ILE A 282 38.21 -2.57 5.38
CA ILE A 282 37.93 -1.33 4.66
C ILE A 282 39.24 -0.67 4.25
N ILE A 283 39.28 -0.16 3.02
CA ILE A 283 40.35 0.70 2.55
C ILE A 283 39.94 2.15 2.81
N VAL A 284 40.85 2.95 3.38
CA VAL A 284 40.68 4.40 3.59
C VAL A 284 41.84 5.13 2.96
N GLY A 285 41.57 6.22 2.27
CA GLY A 285 42.58 7.09 1.66
C GLY A 285 43.61 7.60 2.67
N GLU A 286 44.75 8.02 2.17
CA GLU A 286 45.81 8.66 2.92
C GLU A 286 46.40 9.79 2.06
N TYR A 287 46.04 11.02 2.42
CA TYR A 287 46.73 12.20 1.89
C TYR A 287 48.05 12.37 2.62
N ALA A 288 49.01 13.03 1.98
CA ALA A 288 50.25 13.40 2.66
C ALA A 288 50.01 14.71 3.44
N ALA A 289 50.24 14.73 4.74
CA ALA A 289 50.14 15.93 5.59
C ALA A 289 50.86 17.17 5.03
N ALA A 290 51.99 16.97 4.33
CA ALA A 290 52.75 18.06 3.71
C ALA A 290 52.07 18.69 2.47
N VAL A 291 51.09 18.00 1.88
CA VAL A 291 50.32 18.44 0.70
C VAL A 291 48.96 18.97 1.11
N ASP A 292 48.24 18.22 1.94
CA ASP A 292 46.91 18.58 2.43
C ASP A 292 46.72 18.12 3.88
N PRO A 293 47.13 18.93 4.87
CA PRO A 293 47.04 18.57 6.28
C PRO A 293 45.60 18.42 6.77
N THR A 294 44.64 19.07 6.10
CA THR A 294 43.22 18.99 6.48
C THR A 294 42.66 17.62 6.11
N ASN A 295 42.86 17.20 4.86
CA ASN A 295 42.35 15.92 4.39
C ASN A 295 43.17 14.73 4.89
N ASP A 296 44.47 14.91 5.14
CA ASP A 296 45.30 13.96 5.90
C ASP A 296 44.63 13.64 7.25
N LYS A 297 44.36 14.66 8.07
CA LYS A 297 43.67 14.49 9.35
C LYS A 297 42.28 13.86 9.21
N ILE A 298 41.48 14.29 8.24
CA ILE A 298 40.13 13.72 8.01
C ILE A 298 40.24 12.22 7.71
N THR A 299 41.17 11.82 6.84
CA THR A 299 41.34 10.41 6.49
C THR A 299 41.92 9.58 7.64
N ASP A 300 42.77 10.17 8.49
CA ASP A 300 43.25 9.54 9.73
C ASP A 300 42.14 9.35 10.77
N ASP A 301 41.32 10.38 10.98
CA ASP A 301 40.17 10.32 11.89
C ASP A 301 39.16 9.26 11.42
N ASN A 302 38.88 9.22 10.11
CA ASN A 302 38.00 8.21 9.51
C ASN A 302 38.59 6.80 9.62
N ALA A 303 39.90 6.63 9.41
CA ALA A 303 40.58 5.36 9.61
C ALA A 303 40.46 4.90 11.07
N ALA A 304 40.71 5.77 12.04
CA ALA A 304 40.57 5.45 13.46
C ALA A 304 39.12 5.13 13.83
N TYR A 305 38.15 5.83 13.25
CA TYR A 305 36.72 5.55 13.43
C TYR A 305 36.36 4.14 12.96
N PHE A 306 36.73 3.76 11.73
CA PHE A 306 36.44 2.41 11.23
C PHE A 306 37.19 1.31 12.00
N GLN A 307 38.42 1.58 12.45
CA GLN A 307 39.14 0.67 13.36
C GLN A 307 38.38 0.47 14.68
N SER A 308 37.83 1.54 15.26
CA SER A 308 37.05 1.46 16.51
C SER A 308 35.75 0.65 16.36
N LEU A 309 35.23 0.52 15.14
CA LEU A 309 34.09 -0.33 14.79
C LEU A 309 34.48 -1.81 14.57
N GLY A 310 35.76 -2.14 14.65
CA GLY A 310 36.27 -3.51 14.51
C GLY A 310 36.71 -3.88 13.09
N TYR A 311 36.74 -2.93 12.14
CA TYR A 311 37.25 -3.19 10.80
C TYR A 311 38.78 -3.15 10.76
N LYS A 312 39.37 -4.07 9.99
CA LYS A 312 40.74 -3.95 9.53
C LYS A 312 40.83 -2.82 8.53
N VAL A 313 41.52 -1.74 8.89
CA VAL A 313 41.71 -0.60 8.01
C VAL A 313 43.03 -0.70 7.26
N VAL A 314 42.96 -0.63 5.93
CA VAL A 314 44.12 -0.54 5.04
C VAL A 314 44.20 0.87 4.46
N ARG A 315 45.37 1.49 4.49
CA ARG A 315 45.56 2.86 3.96
C ARG A 315 45.92 2.85 2.48
N MET A 316 45.29 3.73 1.70
CA MET A 316 45.49 3.88 0.26
C MET A 316 46.14 5.22 -0.06
N PRO A 317 47.35 5.27 -0.64
CA PRO A 317 48.04 6.53 -0.90
C PRO A 317 47.31 7.36 -1.95
N MET A 318 46.82 8.54 -1.57
CA MET A 318 46.06 9.41 -2.46
C MET A 318 47.00 10.31 -3.27
N PRO A 319 46.78 10.50 -4.58
CA PRO A 319 47.52 11.49 -5.36
C PRO A 319 47.40 12.91 -4.78
N SER A 320 48.32 13.80 -5.16
CA SER A 320 48.20 15.20 -4.78
C SER A 320 46.94 15.84 -5.38
N ASN A 321 46.27 16.65 -4.58
CA ASN A 321 45.12 17.49 -4.93
C ASN A 321 45.47 18.99 -4.90
N SER A 322 46.77 19.36 -4.96
CA SER A 322 47.20 20.76 -4.90
C SER A 322 46.71 21.61 -6.08
N ASP A 323 46.32 20.95 -7.17
CA ASP A 323 45.68 21.55 -8.36
C ASP A 323 44.14 21.68 -8.22
N GLY A 324 43.59 21.34 -7.06
CA GLY A 324 42.15 21.34 -6.79
C GLY A 324 41.42 20.09 -7.29
N VAL A 325 42.13 19.09 -7.82
CA VAL A 325 41.51 17.86 -8.35
C VAL A 325 41.73 16.69 -7.38
N PHE A 326 40.64 16.17 -6.82
CA PHE A 326 40.63 15.14 -5.78
C PHE A 326 40.75 13.73 -6.37
N ARG A 327 41.92 13.41 -6.90
CA ARG A 327 42.23 12.09 -7.44
C ARG A 327 42.23 11.03 -6.35
N THR A 328 41.71 9.84 -6.65
CA THR A 328 41.50 8.78 -5.67
C THR A 328 41.64 7.39 -6.29
N TYR A 329 42.32 6.47 -5.60
CA TYR A 329 42.38 5.06 -6.00
C TYR A 329 41.27 4.21 -5.34
N THR A 330 40.49 4.78 -4.42
CA THR A 330 39.38 4.07 -3.76
C THR A 330 38.12 4.03 -4.62
N ASN A 331 37.96 4.99 -5.53
CA ASN A 331 36.83 5.13 -6.47
C ASN A 331 36.89 4.11 -7.63
N SER A 332 37.11 2.85 -7.24
CA SER A 332 37.20 1.66 -8.07
C SER A 332 35.87 0.92 -8.14
N LEU A 333 35.68 0.09 -9.16
CA LEU A 333 34.49 -0.76 -9.33
C LEU A 333 34.84 -2.23 -9.14
N PHE A 334 34.06 -2.95 -8.34
CA PHE A 334 34.08 -4.40 -8.27
C PHE A 334 32.98 -5.01 -9.14
N VAL A 335 33.35 -6.00 -9.94
CA VAL A 335 32.41 -6.81 -10.71
C VAL A 335 32.99 -8.21 -10.93
N ASN A 336 32.36 -9.22 -10.33
CA ASN A 336 32.62 -10.65 -10.59
C ASN A 336 34.11 -11.05 -10.67
N GLY A 337 34.90 -10.67 -9.66
CA GLY A 337 36.33 -11.01 -9.59
C GLY A 337 37.26 -10.05 -10.34
N VAL A 338 36.73 -9.00 -10.97
CA VAL A 338 37.51 -7.92 -11.58
C VAL A 338 37.32 -6.63 -10.79
N ASN A 339 38.43 -5.96 -10.49
CA ASN A 339 38.46 -4.64 -9.88
C ASN A 339 39.01 -3.63 -10.90
N LEU A 340 38.17 -2.72 -11.35
CA LEU A 340 38.54 -1.62 -12.25
C LEU A 340 38.99 -0.41 -11.42
N VAL A 341 40.30 -0.21 -11.35
CA VAL A 341 40.95 0.78 -10.48
C VAL A 341 41.23 2.05 -11.28
N PRO A 342 40.73 3.23 -10.90
CA PRO A 342 41.09 4.47 -11.56
C PRO A 342 42.58 4.76 -11.38
N VAL A 343 43.27 5.14 -12.45
CA VAL A 343 44.68 5.50 -12.43
C VAL A 343 44.94 6.83 -13.13
N TYR A 344 46.06 7.46 -12.78
CA TYR A 344 46.34 8.86 -13.13
C TYR A 344 47.78 9.05 -13.60
N SER A 345 47.97 9.72 -14.73
CA SER A 345 49.30 9.94 -15.32
C SER A 345 50.21 10.80 -14.42
N ILE A 346 49.64 11.68 -13.60
CA ILE A 346 50.37 12.66 -12.79
C ILE A 346 51.19 12.05 -11.64
N ASN A 347 50.87 10.83 -11.17
CA ASN A 347 51.51 10.24 -9.98
C ASN A 347 51.77 8.73 -10.12
N LYS A 348 52.62 8.35 -11.08
CA LYS A 348 52.95 6.94 -11.38
C LYS A 348 53.51 6.13 -10.22
N ASP A 349 54.26 6.74 -9.31
CA ASP A 349 54.77 6.02 -8.13
C ASP A 349 53.64 5.64 -7.16
N LYS A 350 52.67 6.56 -6.94
CA LYS A 350 51.48 6.26 -6.12
C LYS A 350 50.56 5.26 -6.81
N GLU A 351 50.45 5.30 -8.14
CA GLU A 351 49.71 4.31 -8.92
C GLU A 351 50.29 2.89 -8.69
N ALA A 352 51.61 2.73 -8.78
CA ALA A 352 52.27 1.45 -8.53
C ALA A 352 52.02 0.93 -7.09
N ALA A 353 52.09 1.83 -6.09
CA ALA A 353 51.80 1.50 -4.70
C ALA A 353 50.32 1.10 -4.49
N ALA A 354 49.39 1.86 -5.06
CA ALA A 354 47.96 1.56 -4.99
C ALA A 354 47.63 0.20 -5.60
N MET A 355 48.19 -0.10 -6.78
CA MET A 355 48.01 -1.41 -7.44
C MET A 355 48.61 -2.57 -6.63
N ALA A 356 49.70 -2.33 -5.90
CA ALA A 356 50.28 -3.33 -5.00
C ALA A 356 49.40 -3.59 -3.78
N ILE A 357 48.83 -2.54 -3.19
CA ILE A 357 47.87 -2.65 -2.07
C ILE A 357 46.63 -3.43 -2.51
N TRP A 358 46.07 -3.11 -3.67
CA TRP A 358 44.93 -3.84 -4.22
C TRP A 358 45.22 -5.35 -4.35
N LYS A 359 46.34 -5.72 -4.95
CA LYS A 359 46.79 -7.13 -5.07
C LYS A 359 47.01 -7.80 -3.72
N GLN A 360 47.44 -7.06 -2.71
CA GLN A 360 47.65 -7.59 -1.37
C GLN A 360 46.32 -7.84 -0.64
N VAL A 361 45.37 -6.91 -0.76
CA VAL A 361 44.10 -6.94 -0.03
C VAL A 361 43.10 -7.88 -0.68
N MET A 362 43.07 -7.94 -2.01
CA MET A 362 42.14 -8.78 -2.78
C MET A 362 42.90 -9.68 -3.78
N PRO A 363 43.76 -10.61 -3.32
CA PRO A 363 44.67 -11.36 -4.19
C PRO A 363 43.98 -12.26 -5.22
N ALA A 364 42.72 -12.64 -4.98
CA ALA A 364 41.92 -13.44 -5.90
C ALA A 364 41.30 -12.60 -7.04
N TRP A 365 41.38 -11.27 -6.97
CA TRP A 365 40.76 -10.37 -7.93
C TRP A 365 41.76 -9.89 -8.98
N GLN A 366 41.28 -9.74 -10.20
CA GLN A 366 42.05 -9.12 -11.28
C GLN A 366 41.93 -7.60 -11.19
N HIS A 367 43.03 -6.93 -10.85
CA HIS A 367 43.09 -5.47 -10.78
C HIS A 367 43.49 -4.87 -12.12
N VAL A 368 42.57 -4.11 -12.72
CA VAL A 368 42.75 -3.51 -14.05
C VAL A 368 42.83 -1.99 -13.90
N PRO A 369 43.92 -1.35 -14.36
CA PRO A 369 44.04 0.10 -14.32
C PRO A 369 43.17 0.76 -15.39
N MET A 370 42.31 1.70 -14.99
CA MET A 370 41.43 2.52 -15.84
C MET A 370 41.95 3.95 -15.89
N ASN A 371 42.33 4.44 -17.07
CA ASN A 371 42.80 5.81 -17.21
C ASN A 371 41.67 6.80 -16.90
N SER A 372 41.75 7.47 -15.75
CA SER A 372 40.71 8.35 -15.24
C SER A 372 41.14 9.82 -15.19
N ASP A 373 42.20 10.21 -15.91
CA ASP A 373 42.74 11.57 -15.90
C ASP A 373 41.72 12.64 -16.31
N ASP A 374 40.88 12.35 -17.31
CA ASP A 374 39.87 13.31 -17.78
C ASP A 374 38.65 13.34 -16.84
N VAL A 375 38.08 12.18 -16.50
CA VAL A 375 36.84 12.09 -15.70
C VAL A 375 37.01 12.67 -14.30
N ILE A 376 38.19 12.53 -13.69
CA ILE A 376 38.45 13.02 -12.33
C ILE A 376 38.49 14.55 -12.22
N THR A 377 38.74 15.25 -13.34
CA THR A 377 38.60 16.71 -13.37
C THR A 377 37.15 17.16 -13.21
N TRP A 378 36.20 16.22 -13.39
CA TRP A 378 34.80 16.39 -13.08
C TRP A 378 34.47 15.82 -11.69
N ALA A 379 35.41 15.68 -10.75
CA ALA A 379 35.15 15.23 -9.37
C ALA A 379 34.56 13.81 -9.22
N GLY A 380 34.76 12.92 -10.20
CA GLY A 380 34.38 11.51 -10.11
C GLY A 380 35.32 10.60 -10.89
N ALA A 381 35.36 9.31 -10.58
CA ALA A 381 36.20 8.35 -11.31
C ALA A 381 35.41 7.12 -11.78
N THR A 382 36.09 5.98 -11.92
CA THR A 382 35.52 4.74 -12.46
C THR A 382 34.27 4.28 -11.69
N HIS A 383 34.26 4.38 -10.37
CA HIS A 383 33.09 4.00 -9.57
C HIS A 383 31.90 4.91 -9.82
N CYS A 384 32.10 6.22 -9.94
CA CYS A 384 31.03 7.20 -10.13
C CYS A 384 30.26 7.02 -11.46
N ILE A 385 30.90 6.44 -12.47
CA ILE A 385 30.33 6.27 -13.82
C ILE A 385 29.88 4.83 -14.11
N THR A 386 29.83 3.99 -13.08
CA THR A 386 29.46 2.58 -13.19
C THR A 386 28.53 2.15 -12.07
N MET A 387 27.64 1.21 -12.36
CA MET A 387 26.75 0.62 -11.36
C MET A 387 26.61 -0.88 -11.58
N THR A 388 26.63 -1.66 -10.50
CA THR A 388 26.35 -3.10 -10.55
C THR A 388 24.94 -3.38 -10.05
N VAL A 389 24.30 -4.37 -10.66
CA VAL A 389 23.01 -4.89 -10.19
C VAL A 389 23.20 -6.34 -9.78
N ALA A 390 22.73 -6.66 -8.58
CA ALA A 390 22.82 -7.99 -8.01
C ALA A 390 22.14 -9.04 -8.91
N ASP A 391 22.68 -10.26 -8.91
CA ASP A 391 21.99 -11.40 -9.50
C ASP A 391 21.08 -12.05 -8.44
N ALA A 392 19.76 -12.06 -8.68
CA ALA A 392 18.78 -12.73 -7.82
C ALA A 392 19.07 -14.24 -7.66
N THR A 393 19.84 -14.86 -8.57
CA THR A 393 20.26 -16.25 -8.49
C THR A 393 21.60 -16.46 -7.75
N PHE A 394 22.44 -15.43 -7.58
CA PHE A 394 23.74 -15.53 -6.90
C PHE A 394 23.83 -14.89 -5.51
N ALA A 395 22.75 -14.31 -4.96
CA ALA A 395 22.60 -14.23 -3.49
C ALA A 395 22.74 -15.62 -2.80
N LYS A 396 22.78 -16.70 -3.61
CA LYS A 396 23.14 -18.07 -3.25
C LYS A 396 24.65 -18.40 -3.19
N MET A 397 25.58 -17.47 -3.43
CA MET A 397 27.03 -17.76 -3.39
C MET A 397 27.84 -16.76 -2.56
N GLN A 398 27.69 -16.86 -1.24
CA GLN A 398 28.80 -16.83 -0.27
C GLN A 398 28.33 -17.55 1.01
N ALA A 399 28.09 -18.85 0.96
CA ALA A 399 29.11 -19.77 1.42
C ALA A 399 30.39 -19.68 0.58
N ASP A 400 31.41 -19.03 1.14
CA ASP A 400 32.78 -19.02 0.60
C ASP A 400 33.29 -20.48 0.40
N PRO A 401 33.87 -20.83 -0.77
CA PRO A 401 34.59 -22.08 -0.99
C PRO A 401 35.84 -22.30 -0.11
N ALA A 402 36.23 -21.37 0.76
CA ALA A 402 37.33 -21.53 1.71
C ALA A 402 36.95 -22.06 3.11
N TYR A 403 35.64 -22.23 3.42
CA TYR A 403 35.22 -22.79 4.71
C TYR A 403 34.83 -24.26 4.61
N ALA A 404 35.84 -25.10 4.34
CA ALA A 404 35.87 -26.43 4.90
C ALA A 404 36.37 -26.34 6.35
N CYS A 405 35.49 -25.93 7.27
CA CYS A 405 35.67 -26.15 8.71
C CYS A 405 34.52 -27.08 9.15
N GLY A 406 34.69 -28.36 9.47
CA GLY A 406 35.91 -29.00 9.95
C GLY A 406 36.16 -28.69 11.43
N GLY A 407 35.14 -28.84 12.28
CA GLY A 407 35.28 -28.87 13.75
C GLY A 407 35.29 -27.49 14.44
N ASP A 408 34.51 -27.39 15.52
CA ASP A 408 34.67 -26.48 16.65
C ASP A 408 34.62 -24.94 16.44
N TRP A 409 33.39 -24.43 16.37
CA TRP A 409 32.79 -23.49 17.35
C TRP A 409 33.28 -22.01 17.46
N ALA A 410 32.49 -21.04 16.96
CA ALA A 410 31.96 -19.85 17.69
C ALA A 410 31.25 -18.78 16.80
N CYS A 411 29.90 -18.70 16.85
CA CYS A 411 29.12 -17.50 16.48
C CYS A 411 28.26 -17.05 17.69
N TYR A 412 28.23 -15.74 17.95
CA TYR A 412 27.54 -15.06 19.07
C TYR A 412 26.29 -14.29 18.57
N PRO A 413 25.41 -13.74 19.43
CA PRO A 413 24.07 -14.29 19.66
C PRO A 413 22.89 -13.41 19.15
N GLY A 414 21.80 -14.09 18.77
CA GLY A 414 20.46 -13.90 19.35
C GLY A 414 19.54 -12.74 18.93
N GLY A 415 18.54 -13.07 18.11
CA GLY A 415 17.20 -12.44 18.06
C GLY A 415 16.73 -12.16 16.62
N SER A 416 15.69 -12.75 16.04
CA SER A 416 14.63 -13.65 16.51
C SER A 416 14.15 -14.50 15.31
N GLY A 417 14.15 -15.82 15.46
CA GLY A 417 13.67 -16.74 14.40
C GLY A 417 14.27 -18.16 14.44
N ASN A 418 14.58 -18.74 15.61
CA ASN A 418 15.04 -20.14 15.69
C ASN A 418 13.93 -21.06 16.21
N ASN A 419 13.91 -22.32 15.76
CA ASN A 419 13.02 -23.37 16.27
C ASN A 419 13.57 -24.04 17.55
N CYS A 420 14.50 -23.37 18.25
CA CYS A 420 15.25 -23.94 19.38
C CYS A 420 14.94 -23.26 20.73
N GLY A 421 14.15 -22.18 20.73
CA GLY A 421 13.94 -21.36 21.93
C GLY A 421 15.25 -20.72 22.42
N GLU A 422 15.45 -20.67 23.73
CA GLU A 422 16.65 -20.10 24.37
C GLU A 422 17.86 -21.06 24.37
N ILE A 423 17.71 -22.30 23.87
CA ILE A 423 18.81 -23.26 23.83
C ILE A 423 19.77 -22.85 22.72
N SER A 424 20.97 -22.39 23.10
CA SER A 424 22.04 -22.07 22.16
C SER A 424 22.76 -23.34 21.72
N TYR A 425 23.74 -23.21 20.82
CA TYR A 425 24.50 -24.37 20.43
C TYR A 425 25.37 -24.93 21.57
N GLN A 426 25.84 -24.09 22.53
CA GLN A 426 26.48 -24.49 23.81
C GLN A 426 25.70 -25.56 24.55
N GLY A 427 24.38 -25.59 24.36
CA GLY A 427 23.50 -26.59 24.91
C GLY A 427 23.32 -26.46 26.41
N CYS A 428 22.68 -27.46 26.98
CA CYS A 428 22.36 -27.59 28.40
C CYS A 428 22.07 -29.06 28.72
N CYS A 429 22.11 -29.40 30.01
CA CYS A 429 21.79 -30.73 30.52
C CYS A 429 20.41 -30.74 31.18
N ASP A 430 19.54 -31.60 30.69
CA ASP A 430 18.26 -31.97 31.31
C ASP A 430 18.39 -33.37 31.91
N GLY A 431 18.86 -33.43 33.16
CA GLY A 431 19.26 -34.69 33.79
C GLY A 431 20.47 -35.34 33.10
N GLN A 432 20.29 -36.53 32.53
CA GLN A 432 21.29 -37.21 31.69
C GLN A 432 21.06 -36.99 30.19
N THR A 433 20.22 -36.03 29.81
CA THR A 433 19.95 -35.71 28.41
C THR A 433 20.63 -34.41 28.05
N LEU A 434 21.52 -34.44 27.06
CA LEU A 434 22.11 -33.25 26.47
C LEU A 434 21.13 -32.67 25.43
N LYS A 435 20.82 -31.38 25.52
CA LYS A 435 20.05 -30.64 24.52
C LYS A 435 20.91 -29.50 23.96
N TYR A 436 20.96 -29.32 22.65
CA TYR A 436 21.70 -28.23 22.00
C TYR A 436 21.09 -27.85 20.67
N CYS A 437 21.22 -26.59 20.27
CA CYS A 437 20.69 -26.12 18.98
C CYS A 437 21.78 -26.17 17.91
N ASP A 438 21.56 -26.92 16.85
CA ASP A 438 22.49 -27.03 15.73
C ASP A 438 21.74 -26.68 14.44
N ALA A 439 22.23 -25.71 13.67
CA ALA A 439 21.60 -25.20 12.45
C ALA A 439 20.09 -24.91 12.59
N ASN A 440 19.67 -24.21 13.65
CA ASN A 440 18.27 -23.92 13.98
C ASN A 440 17.37 -25.15 14.23
N VAL A 441 17.96 -26.31 14.52
CA VAL A 441 17.24 -27.54 14.91
C VAL A 441 17.65 -27.97 16.31
N LEU A 442 16.69 -28.16 17.21
CA LEU A 442 16.94 -28.69 18.55
C LEU A 442 17.37 -30.16 18.45
N LYS A 443 18.58 -30.45 18.91
CA LYS A 443 19.13 -31.80 19.02
C LYS A 443 19.05 -32.26 20.47
N THR A 444 18.75 -33.54 20.65
CA THR A 444 18.76 -34.20 21.97
C THR A 444 19.59 -35.49 21.90
N ALA A 445 20.41 -35.71 22.93
CA ALA A 445 21.26 -36.89 23.04
C ALA A 445 21.22 -37.47 24.46
N SER A 446 21.04 -38.78 24.58
CA SER A 446 21.08 -39.46 25.87
C SER A 446 22.53 -39.74 26.28
N CYS A 447 22.91 -39.26 27.46
CA CYS A 447 24.20 -39.55 28.07
C CYS A 447 24.20 -40.86 28.87
N ALA A 448 23.15 -41.69 28.84
CA ALA A 448 23.01 -42.88 29.69
C ALA A 448 24.18 -43.90 29.58
N SER A 449 24.92 -43.89 28.48
CA SER A 449 26.08 -44.77 28.24
C SER A 449 27.43 -44.17 28.70
N LYS A 450 27.46 -42.92 29.18
CA LYS A 450 28.65 -42.21 29.66
C LYS A 450 28.36 -41.49 30.99
N PRO A 451 29.31 -41.39 31.93
CA PRO A 451 28.97 -41.23 33.35
C PRO A 451 28.34 -39.91 33.81
N SER A 452 28.19 -38.87 32.98
CA SER A 452 27.31 -37.72 33.28
C SER A 452 27.18 -36.75 32.09
N CYS A 453 26.17 -35.88 32.10
CA CYS A 453 26.09 -34.69 31.26
C CYS A 453 26.68 -33.49 32.02
N GLY A 454 27.59 -32.74 31.41
CA GLY A 454 28.21 -31.57 32.07
C GLY A 454 29.12 -30.78 31.14
N TRP A 455 29.58 -29.64 31.63
CA TRP A 455 30.44 -28.70 30.90
C TRP A 455 31.78 -29.33 30.50
N ASP A 456 32.10 -29.25 29.22
CA ASP A 456 33.40 -29.56 28.67
C ASP A 456 34.25 -28.28 28.65
N ALA A 457 35.18 -28.18 29.59
CA ALA A 457 36.03 -26.99 29.71
C ALA A 457 37.00 -26.79 28.54
N GLN A 458 37.32 -27.86 27.79
CA GLN A 458 38.21 -27.76 26.63
C GLN A 458 37.49 -27.22 25.41
N ASN A 459 36.25 -27.67 25.19
CA ASN A 459 35.48 -27.32 24.00
C ASN A 459 34.42 -26.24 24.24
N GLN A 460 34.23 -25.81 25.50
CA GLN A 460 33.33 -24.73 25.92
C GLN A 460 31.84 -24.99 25.58
N TYR A 461 31.36 -26.22 25.79
CA TYR A 461 29.95 -26.59 25.67
C TYR A 461 29.55 -27.78 26.56
N TYR A 462 28.25 -28.05 26.69
CA TYR A 462 27.76 -29.20 27.44
C TYR A 462 27.88 -30.50 26.63
N ASN A 463 28.49 -31.54 27.22
CA ASN A 463 28.70 -32.82 26.54
C ASN A 463 28.46 -34.01 27.47
N CYS A 464 28.28 -35.19 26.88
CA CYS A 464 28.18 -36.47 27.59
C CYS A 464 29.58 -37.04 27.92
N GLY A 465 29.76 -37.53 29.15
CA GLY A 465 31.00 -38.15 29.62
C GLY A 465 32.01 -37.20 30.25
N THR A 466 31.60 -35.98 30.56
CA THR A 466 32.40 -35.01 31.32
C THR A 466 32.30 -35.29 32.83
N ALA A 467 32.97 -34.48 33.65
CA ALA A 467 32.91 -34.58 35.12
C ALA A 467 31.59 -34.07 35.73
N GLY A 468 30.60 -33.70 34.91
CA GLY A 468 29.27 -33.27 35.38
C GLY A 468 29.22 -31.85 35.93
N GLY A 469 30.22 -30.99 35.65
CA GLY A 469 30.26 -29.60 36.09
C GLY A 469 29.31 -28.67 35.32
N SER A 470 29.11 -27.46 35.85
CA SER A 470 28.47 -26.33 35.15
C SER A 470 29.53 -25.42 34.54
N ASP A 471 29.14 -24.61 33.55
CA ASP A 471 29.99 -23.54 33.00
C ASP A 471 30.56 -22.64 34.13
N PRO A 472 31.89 -22.56 34.29
CA PRO A 472 32.53 -21.74 35.33
C PRO A 472 32.24 -20.24 35.24
N SER A 473 31.88 -19.74 34.04
CA SER A 473 31.56 -18.33 33.83
C SER A 473 30.12 -17.96 34.23
N GLY A 474 29.25 -18.96 34.44
CA GLY A 474 27.82 -18.77 34.71
C GLY A 474 27.01 -18.25 33.53
N LYS A 475 27.62 -18.13 32.33
CA LYS A 475 26.99 -17.59 31.12
C LYS A 475 26.01 -18.58 30.48
N TYR A 476 26.29 -19.88 30.59
CA TYR A 476 25.44 -20.95 30.05
C TYR A 476 24.95 -21.86 31.18
N PRO A 477 23.65 -21.79 31.54
CA PRO A 477 23.12 -22.56 32.66
C PRO A 477 23.17 -24.06 32.38
N LYS A 478 23.50 -24.85 33.41
CA LYS A 478 23.55 -26.31 33.29
C LYS A 478 22.17 -26.91 33.03
N SER A 479 21.13 -26.34 33.61
CA SER A 479 19.74 -26.79 33.41
C SER A 479 19.15 -26.11 32.19
N CYS A 480 18.50 -26.89 31.32
CA CYS A 480 17.77 -26.32 30.18
C CYS A 480 16.58 -25.48 30.64
N THR A 481 16.45 -24.26 30.11
CA THR A 481 15.18 -23.51 30.21
C THR A 481 14.06 -24.34 29.57
N PRO A 482 12.83 -24.38 30.12
CA PRO A 482 11.75 -25.15 29.52
C PRO A 482 11.50 -24.71 28.08
N VAL A 483 11.84 -25.58 27.14
CA VAL A 483 11.44 -25.44 25.74
C VAL A 483 9.93 -25.65 25.71
N CYS A 484 9.23 -24.81 24.96
CA CYS A 484 7.85 -25.06 24.60
C CYS A 484 7.71 -26.50 24.07
N GLU A 485 6.86 -27.33 24.69
CA GLU A 485 6.58 -28.68 24.18
C GLU A 485 5.50 -28.61 23.09
N PRO A 486 5.82 -28.97 21.83
CA PRO A 486 4.84 -28.98 20.76
C PRO A 486 3.78 -30.05 21.04
N SER A 487 2.52 -29.63 21.17
CA SER A 487 1.41 -30.53 21.49
C SER A 487 0.33 -30.45 20.42
N CYS A 488 0.24 -31.54 19.66
CA CYS A 488 -0.85 -31.79 18.71
C CYS A 488 -2.01 -32.59 19.31
N THR A 489 -2.00 -32.78 20.63
CA THR A 489 -3.02 -33.58 21.30
C THR A 489 -4.38 -32.89 21.18
N GLY A 490 -5.28 -33.49 20.39
CA GLY A 490 -6.60 -32.94 20.08
C GLY A 490 -6.66 -32.02 18.85
N LYS A 491 -5.57 -31.87 18.08
CA LYS A 491 -5.52 -31.04 16.87
C LYS A 491 -5.23 -31.89 15.61
N ALA A 492 -5.93 -31.60 14.52
CA ALA A 492 -5.81 -32.23 13.19
C ALA A 492 -5.12 -31.34 12.12
N CYS A 493 -5.14 -30.01 12.28
CA CYS A 493 -4.29 -29.05 11.58
C CYS A 493 -3.97 -27.87 12.52
N GLY A 494 -2.97 -27.03 12.21
CA GLY A 494 -2.71 -25.75 12.94
C GLY A 494 -1.47 -25.74 13.84
N ASP A 495 -1.19 -24.62 14.50
CA ASP A 495 0.04 -24.42 15.29
C ASP A 495 0.18 -25.42 16.45
N ASP A 496 1.38 -26.00 16.61
CA ASP A 496 1.71 -26.92 17.69
C ASP A 496 2.01 -26.22 19.03
N GLY A 497 1.98 -24.89 19.04
CA GLY A 497 2.21 -24.03 20.19
C GLY A 497 3.64 -23.52 20.29
N CYS A 498 4.55 -24.00 19.43
CA CYS A 498 5.98 -23.75 19.51
C CYS A 498 6.60 -23.35 18.16
N GLY A 499 5.78 -22.85 17.23
CA GLY A 499 6.22 -22.39 15.90
C GLY A 499 6.24 -23.48 14.82
N GLY A 500 5.81 -24.71 15.14
CA GLY A 500 5.56 -25.78 14.17
C GLY A 500 4.07 -25.95 13.87
N SER A 501 3.70 -26.97 13.07
CA SER A 501 2.29 -27.21 12.71
C SER A 501 1.88 -28.68 12.79
N CYS A 502 0.70 -28.91 13.36
CA CYS A 502 0.04 -30.18 13.59
C CYS A 502 -0.78 -30.65 12.39
N GLY A 503 -0.14 -31.00 11.27
CA GLY A 503 -0.82 -31.57 10.10
C GLY A 503 -1.45 -30.55 9.13
N THR A 504 -1.84 -31.00 7.94
CA THR A 504 -2.40 -30.17 6.86
C THR A 504 -3.80 -30.64 6.47
N CYS A 505 -4.73 -29.70 6.33
CA CYS A 505 -6.10 -30.03 5.99
C CYS A 505 -6.22 -30.33 4.48
N SER A 506 -7.06 -31.31 4.09
CA SER A 506 -7.28 -31.69 2.68
C SER A 506 -7.96 -30.58 1.86
N ALA A 507 -7.78 -30.59 0.53
CA ALA A 507 -8.23 -29.54 -0.40
C ALA A 507 -9.69 -29.09 -0.12
N GLY A 508 -9.87 -27.77 0.08
CA GLY A 508 -11.16 -27.14 0.39
C GLY A 508 -11.48 -26.96 1.88
N LYS A 509 -10.58 -27.40 2.78
CA LYS A 509 -10.70 -27.19 4.23
C LYS A 509 -9.59 -26.29 4.76
N VAL A 510 -9.91 -25.44 5.73
CA VAL A 510 -8.97 -24.53 6.41
C VAL A 510 -8.84 -24.92 7.87
N CYS A 511 -7.68 -24.64 8.46
CA CYS A 511 -7.43 -24.92 9.87
C CYS A 511 -8.02 -23.82 10.74
N GLN A 512 -9.02 -24.15 11.56
CA GLN A 512 -9.49 -23.25 12.62
C GLN A 512 -9.54 -23.99 13.95
N GLN A 513 -8.90 -23.39 14.98
CA GLN A 513 -8.85 -23.91 16.35
C GLN A 513 -8.39 -25.38 16.47
N GLY A 514 -7.47 -25.81 15.60
CA GLY A 514 -6.95 -27.18 15.65
C GLY A 514 -7.74 -28.18 14.82
N VAL A 515 -8.80 -27.79 14.08
CA VAL A 515 -9.69 -28.71 13.36
C VAL A 515 -9.80 -28.32 11.88
N CYS A 516 -9.83 -29.33 10.99
CA CYS A 516 -10.06 -29.15 9.56
C CYS A 516 -11.53 -28.81 9.29
N VAL A 517 -11.86 -27.54 9.10
CA VAL A 517 -13.24 -27.10 8.81
C VAL A 517 -13.40 -26.72 7.33
N THR A 518 -14.56 -27.01 6.76
CA THR A 518 -14.89 -26.65 5.38
C THR A 518 -15.18 -25.16 5.32
N GLN A 519 -14.49 -24.38 4.47
CA GLN A 519 -14.60 -22.93 4.49
C GLN A 519 -15.97 -22.48 3.94
N GLY A 520 -16.91 -22.17 4.84
CA GLY A 520 -18.30 -21.80 4.53
C GLY A 520 -18.70 -20.40 4.99
N GLY A 521 -17.76 -19.47 5.16
CA GLY A 521 -18.08 -18.10 5.60
C GLY A 521 -16.85 -17.26 5.97
N PRO A 522 -17.05 -15.95 6.24
CA PRO A 522 -15.98 -15.03 6.60
C PRO A 522 -15.38 -15.34 7.98
N ALA A 523 -14.11 -14.97 8.18
CA ALA A 523 -13.33 -15.28 9.38
C ALA A 523 -13.90 -14.62 10.66
N GLN A 524 -14.56 -13.47 10.53
CA GLN A 524 -15.26 -12.78 11.60
C GLN A 524 -16.59 -12.22 11.10
N CYS A 525 -17.61 -12.18 11.95
CA CYS A 525 -18.92 -11.66 11.63
C CYS A 525 -19.02 -10.21 12.11
N LEU A 526 -19.25 -9.29 11.18
CA LEU A 526 -19.31 -7.86 11.45
C LEU A 526 -20.71 -7.39 11.87
N GLY A 527 -21.68 -8.32 11.97
CA GLY A 527 -23.04 -8.06 12.40
C GLY A 527 -23.99 -7.63 11.27
N PRO A 528 -25.27 -7.34 11.58
CA PRO A 528 -26.31 -7.10 10.58
C PRO A 528 -26.18 -5.78 9.81
N GLN A 529 -25.38 -4.84 10.31
CA GLN A 529 -25.24 -3.49 9.73
C GLN A 529 -24.03 -3.37 8.79
N THR A 530 -23.13 -4.35 8.80
CA THR A 530 -21.87 -4.27 8.05
C THR A 530 -21.61 -5.59 7.30
N PRO A 531 -21.40 -5.56 5.97
CA PRO A 531 -21.15 -6.78 5.22
C PRO A 531 -19.87 -7.47 5.71
N SER A 532 -19.98 -8.74 6.06
CA SER A 532 -18.87 -9.57 6.54
C SER A 532 -18.02 -10.14 5.39
N ALA A 533 -18.52 -10.13 4.15
CA ALA A 533 -17.73 -10.30 2.94
C ALA A 533 -18.30 -9.50 1.75
N PRO A 534 -17.46 -9.05 0.80
CA PRO A 534 -17.89 -8.17 -0.28
C PRO A 534 -18.70 -8.85 -1.39
N SER A 535 -18.82 -10.19 -1.39
CA SER A 535 -19.64 -10.93 -2.36
C SER A 535 -20.40 -12.07 -1.67
N CYS A 536 -21.60 -12.36 -2.15
CA CYS A 536 -22.48 -13.38 -1.56
C CYS A 536 -22.03 -14.84 -1.75
N GLY A 537 -21.09 -15.14 -2.64
CA GLY A 537 -20.77 -16.53 -2.98
C GLY A 537 -22.02 -17.32 -3.38
N ASN A 538 -22.25 -18.46 -2.73
CA ASN A 538 -23.42 -19.34 -2.95
C ASN A 538 -24.56 -19.13 -1.93
N TYR A 539 -24.50 -18.08 -1.10
CA TYR A 539 -25.48 -17.81 -0.06
C TYR A 539 -26.65 -17.00 -0.62
N SER A 540 -27.88 -17.42 -0.30
CA SER A 540 -29.10 -16.71 -0.71
C SER A 540 -29.43 -15.55 0.23
N ASP A 541 -30.37 -14.72 -0.19
CA ASP A 541 -31.03 -13.68 0.60
C ASP A 541 -31.87 -14.21 1.76
N VAL A 542 -32.27 -15.49 1.69
CA VAL A 542 -32.98 -16.22 2.76
C VAL A 542 -32.03 -16.66 3.89
N GLY A 543 -30.74 -16.81 3.59
CA GLY A 543 -29.70 -17.19 4.54
C GLY A 543 -29.69 -18.66 4.98
N CYS A 544 -28.76 -19.00 5.86
CA CYS A 544 -28.56 -20.33 6.45
C CYS A 544 -27.80 -20.23 7.79
N CYS A 545 -27.74 -21.34 8.51
CA CYS A 545 -26.96 -21.49 9.74
C CYS A 545 -25.67 -22.27 9.49
N ASP A 546 -24.54 -21.78 9.99
CA ASP A 546 -23.30 -22.57 9.98
C ASP A 546 -23.11 -23.41 11.24
N GLU A 547 -22.06 -24.23 11.23
CA GLU A 547 -21.71 -25.13 12.35
C GLU A 547 -21.27 -24.39 13.62
N LEU A 548 -20.97 -23.09 13.51
CA LEU A 548 -20.64 -22.21 14.64
C LEU A 548 -21.89 -21.54 15.24
N GLY A 549 -23.09 -21.84 14.72
CA GLY A 549 -24.35 -21.28 15.19
C GLY A 549 -24.60 -19.85 14.70
N ARG A 550 -23.92 -19.43 13.64
CA ARG A 550 -24.01 -18.09 13.05
C ARG A 550 -25.02 -18.08 11.90
N VAL A 551 -25.68 -16.95 11.67
CA VAL A 551 -26.55 -16.74 10.50
C VAL A 551 -25.72 -16.10 9.40
N LEU A 552 -25.74 -16.68 8.19
CA LEU A 552 -25.13 -16.10 7.00
C LEU A 552 -26.19 -15.86 5.93
N TYR A 553 -26.25 -14.66 5.35
CA TYR A 553 -27.23 -14.30 4.32
C TYR A 553 -26.70 -13.23 3.36
N CYS A 554 -27.21 -13.25 2.14
CA CYS A 554 -26.84 -12.30 1.09
C CYS A 554 -27.78 -11.09 1.07
N MET A 555 -27.24 -9.89 1.06
CA MET A 555 -28.06 -8.69 0.88
C MET A 555 -27.32 -7.70 -0.01
N ASN A 556 -27.99 -7.21 -1.07
CA ASN A 556 -27.42 -6.28 -2.05
C ASN A 556 -26.08 -6.75 -2.66
N GLY A 557 -25.93 -8.06 -2.87
CA GLY A 557 -24.72 -8.65 -3.46
C GLY A 557 -23.55 -8.85 -2.50
N ALA A 558 -23.69 -8.46 -1.22
CA ALA A 558 -22.69 -8.67 -0.18
C ALA A 558 -23.15 -9.68 0.89
N LEU A 559 -22.21 -10.43 1.47
CA LEU A 559 -22.49 -11.45 2.48
C LEU A 559 -22.49 -10.82 3.87
N TYR A 560 -23.57 -11.02 4.61
CA TYR A 560 -23.69 -10.63 6.00
C TYR A 560 -23.57 -11.88 6.88
N CYS A 561 -22.91 -11.74 8.01
CA CYS A 561 -22.81 -12.77 9.03
C CYS A 561 -23.14 -12.19 10.41
N ILE A 562 -23.90 -12.94 11.21
CA ILE A 562 -24.30 -12.57 12.57
C ILE A 562 -23.94 -13.72 13.52
N ASP A 563 -23.14 -13.41 14.55
CA ASP A 563 -22.88 -14.32 15.66
C ASP A 563 -24.10 -14.33 16.60
N CYS A 564 -24.78 -15.47 16.74
CA CYS A 564 -25.89 -15.59 17.69
C CYS A 564 -25.33 -15.67 19.14
N PRO A 565 -25.66 -14.73 20.04
CA PRO A 565 -25.06 -14.64 21.37
C PRO A 565 -25.47 -15.79 22.32
N LYS A 566 -24.61 -16.11 23.29
CA LYS A 566 -24.79 -17.21 24.28
C LYS A 566 -26.09 -17.16 25.10
N SER A 567 -26.76 -16.01 25.18
CA SER A 567 -28.02 -15.83 25.92
C SER A 567 -29.26 -16.26 25.14
N ASN A 568 -29.19 -16.44 23.81
CA ASN A 568 -30.27 -16.98 22.98
C ASN A 568 -29.71 -17.73 21.75
N PRO A 569 -29.33 -19.01 21.90
CA PRO A 569 -28.17 -19.57 21.19
C PRO A 569 -28.46 -20.22 19.83
N SER A 570 -29.67 -20.14 19.28
CA SER A 570 -30.03 -20.95 18.11
C SER A 570 -30.38 -20.13 16.87
N CYS A 571 -29.49 -20.21 15.87
CA CYS A 571 -29.81 -19.89 14.49
C CYS A 571 -30.86 -20.88 13.95
N GLY A 572 -31.93 -20.37 13.33
CA GLY A 572 -33.01 -21.20 12.78
C GLY A 572 -34.05 -20.41 12.00
N TRP A 573 -35.00 -21.13 11.42
CA TRP A 573 -36.03 -20.59 10.52
C TRP A 573 -37.03 -19.70 11.26
N ASN A 574 -37.18 -18.46 10.79
CA ASN A 574 -38.20 -17.53 11.26
C ASN A 574 -39.47 -17.65 10.37
N THR A 575 -40.54 -18.23 10.92
CA THR A 575 -41.80 -18.45 10.20
C THR A 575 -42.58 -17.17 9.87
N GLN A 576 -42.26 -16.03 10.50
CA GLN A 576 -42.93 -14.76 10.24
C GLN A 576 -42.26 -14.00 9.09
N SER A 577 -40.92 -14.02 9.02
CA SER A 577 -40.15 -13.29 8.01
C SER A 577 -39.69 -14.15 6.83
N SER A 578 -39.84 -15.48 6.92
CA SER A 578 -39.44 -16.44 5.87
C SER A 578 -37.94 -16.44 5.52
N TRP A 579 -37.08 -16.26 6.53
CA TRP A 579 -35.61 -16.36 6.44
C TRP A 579 -34.99 -16.94 7.72
N TYR A 580 -33.69 -17.25 7.69
CA TYR A 580 -32.94 -17.70 8.87
C TYR A 580 -32.50 -16.51 9.75
N ASP A 581 -32.66 -16.62 11.06
CA ASP A 581 -32.32 -15.56 12.03
C ASP A 581 -31.88 -16.13 13.39
N CYS A 582 -31.24 -15.30 14.19
CA CYS A 582 -30.86 -15.58 15.57
C CYS A 582 -32.07 -15.50 16.52
N GLY A 583 -32.08 -16.33 17.57
CA GLY A 583 -33.12 -16.29 18.61
C GLY A 583 -34.39 -17.06 18.29
N THR A 584 -34.33 -17.99 17.33
CA THR A 584 -35.40 -18.94 17.03
C THR A 584 -35.13 -20.29 17.70
N ASN A 585 -36.05 -21.25 17.60
CA ASN A 585 -35.90 -22.59 18.18
C ASN A 585 -34.92 -23.51 17.42
N GLY A 586 -34.15 -22.97 16.47
CA GLY A 586 -33.23 -23.78 15.66
C GLY A 586 -33.92 -24.68 14.62
N SER A 587 -35.15 -24.38 14.23
CA SER A 587 -35.90 -25.13 13.22
C SER A 587 -35.32 -24.96 11.80
N ALA A 588 -35.53 -25.94 10.93
CA ALA A 588 -35.28 -25.81 9.50
C ALA A 588 -36.52 -25.28 8.76
N ASP A 589 -36.36 -24.78 7.53
CA ASP A 589 -37.46 -24.40 6.64
C ASP A 589 -38.44 -25.59 6.45
N PRO A 590 -39.71 -25.47 6.87
CA PRO A 590 -40.70 -26.54 6.75
C PRO A 590 -41.01 -26.95 5.31
N SER A 591 -40.74 -26.08 4.32
CA SER A 591 -40.93 -26.39 2.91
C SER A 591 -39.78 -27.22 2.32
N GLY A 592 -38.64 -27.30 3.02
CA GLY A 592 -37.42 -27.95 2.56
C GLY A 592 -36.71 -27.24 1.41
N LYS A 593 -37.18 -26.05 0.99
CA LYS A 593 -36.61 -25.32 -0.15
C LYS A 593 -35.28 -24.64 0.19
N ASN A 594 -35.10 -24.23 1.45
CA ASN A 594 -33.88 -23.57 1.92
C ASN A 594 -33.19 -24.42 3.00
N PRO A 595 -31.99 -24.98 2.74
CA PRO A 595 -31.29 -25.80 3.71
C PRO A 595 -30.88 -25.03 4.96
N LYS A 596 -31.01 -25.66 6.13
CA LYS A 596 -30.53 -25.06 7.40
C LYS A 596 -29.01 -24.89 7.43
N ALA A 597 -28.23 -25.78 6.83
CA ALA A 597 -26.77 -25.75 6.89
C ALA A 597 -26.17 -24.96 5.71
N CYS A 598 -25.27 -24.02 6.03
CA CYS A 598 -24.51 -23.27 5.03
C CYS A 598 -23.51 -24.17 4.28
N GLY A 599 -23.65 -24.28 2.96
CA GLY A 599 -22.72 -25.02 2.10
C GLY A 599 -22.85 -26.55 2.11
N GLY A 600 -23.85 -27.11 2.79
CA GLY A 600 -24.12 -28.55 2.72
C GLY A 600 -24.71 -28.95 1.37
N ALA A 601 -24.16 -29.99 0.72
CA ALA A 601 -24.87 -30.65 -0.37
C ALA A 601 -26.20 -31.17 0.19
N CYS A 602 -27.30 -30.73 -0.40
CA CYS A 602 -28.62 -31.12 0.05
C CYS A 602 -28.77 -32.65 -0.06
N VAL A 603 -29.17 -33.30 1.04
CA VAL A 603 -29.31 -34.76 1.11
C VAL A 603 -30.74 -35.16 0.71
N PRO A 604 -30.94 -35.86 -0.41
CA PRO A 604 -32.27 -36.25 -0.92
C PRO A 604 -33.09 -37.05 0.10
N ALA A 605 -34.21 -36.48 0.57
CA ALA A 605 -35.11 -37.11 1.53
C ALA A 605 -36.15 -38.00 0.81
N CYS A 606 -35.71 -39.19 0.37
CA CYS A 606 -36.52 -40.11 -0.42
C CYS A 606 -37.23 -41.22 0.33
N THR A 607 -37.03 -41.35 1.64
CA THR A 607 -37.72 -42.38 2.42
C THR A 607 -38.76 -41.70 3.31
N PRO A 608 -40.08 -41.96 3.17
CA PRO A 608 -40.73 -43.09 2.47
C PRO A 608 -41.37 -42.75 1.10
N LYS A 609 -40.84 -41.81 0.31
CA LYS A 609 -41.44 -41.34 -0.96
C LYS A 609 -41.19 -42.30 -2.14
N GLN A 610 -42.17 -42.44 -3.04
CA GLN A 610 -42.08 -43.29 -4.25
C GLN A 610 -41.84 -42.50 -5.54
N CYS A 611 -42.35 -41.26 -5.62
CA CYS A 611 -42.00 -40.27 -6.64
C CYS A 611 -42.03 -38.85 -6.03
N GLY A 612 -41.61 -37.82 -6.77
CA GLY A 612 -41.71 -36.41 -6.35
C GLY A 612 -40.42 -35.80 -5.82
N ALA A 613 -40.43 -34.50 -5.50
CA ALA A 613 -39.20 -33.76 -5.18
C ALA A 613 -38.50 -34.31 -3.93
N ASP A 614 -37.18 -34.43 -4.03
CA ASP A 614 -36.32 -34.97 -2.98
C ASP A 614 -35.90 -33.94 -1.92
N GLY A 615 -36.39 -32.70 -2.05
CA GLY A 615 -36.05 -31.58 -1.17
C GLY A 615 -34.74 -30.88 -1.55
N CYS A 616 -34.09 -31.30 -2.64
CA CYS A 616 -32.75 -30.87 -3.03
C CYS A 616 -32.63 -30.43 -4.50
N GLY A 617 -33.77 -30.22 -5.16
CA GLY A 617 -33.84 -29.93 -6.58
C GLY A 617 -33.83 -31.16 -7.49
N GLY A 618 -33.71 -32.37 -6.92
CA GLY A 618 -33.89 -33.66 -7.60
C GLY A 618 -35.26 -34.29 -7.31
N SER A 619 -35.44 -35.56 -7.69
CA SER A 619 -36.70 -36.29 -7.47
C SER A 619 -36.49 -37.73 -7.01
N CYS A 620 -37.28 -38.17 -6.04
CA CYS A 620 -37.27 -39.48 -5.41
C CYS A 620 -38.03 -40.51 -6.23
N GLY A 621 -37.44 -40.99 -7.33
CA GLY A 621 -38.07 -41.98 -8.21
C GLY A 621 -39.09 -41.38 -9.18
N THR A 622 -39.47 -42.17 -10.18
CA THR A 622 -40.45 -41.77 -11.20
C THR A 622 -41.65 -42.71 -11.18
N CYS A 623 -42.84 -42.16 -11.32
CA CYS A 623 -44.05 -42.97 -11.30
C CYS A 623 -44.18 -43.75 -12.64
N PRO A 624 -44.75 -44.97 -12.66
CA PRO A 624 -44.95 -45.74 -13.89
C PRO A 624 -45.80 -44.98 -14.91
N ALA A 625 -45.53 -45.19 -16.21
CA ALA A 625 -46.18 -44.48 -17.31
C ALA A 625 -47.71 -44.41 -17.15
N GLY A 626 -48.25 -43.18 -17.16
CA GLY A 626 -49.67 -42.90 -16.93
C GLY A 626 -50.03 -42.50 -15.50
N ASN A 627 -49.05 -42.37 -14.58
CA ASN A 627 -49.24 -41.85 -13.22
C ASN A 627 -48.34 -40.61 -12.96
N ALA A 628 -48.82 -39.65 -12.16
CA ALA A 628 -48.07 -38.51 -11.64
C ALA A 628 -47.98 -38.58 -10.11
N CYS A 629 -46.98 -37.89 -9.58
CA CYS A 629 -46.73 -37.86 -8.16
C CYS A 629 -47.67 -36.87 -7.46
N ASN A 630 -48.37 -37.30 -6.42
CA ASN A 630 -49.12 -36.39 -5.56
C ASN A 630 -48.20 -35.73 -4.50
N ALA A 631 -48.74 -34.75 -3.76
CA ALA A 631 -47.98 -33.98 -2.76
C ALA A 631 -47.45 -34.82 -1.58
N ALA A 632 -47.98 -36.02 -1.35
CA ALA A 632 -47.51 -36.95 -0.33
C ALA A 632 -46.36 -37.88 -0.83
N GLY A 633 -45.95 -37.76 -2.10
CA GLY A 633 -44.87 -38.56 -2.68
C GLY A 633 -45.31 -39.92 -3.23
N GLN A 634 -46.60 -40.09 -3.57
CA GLN A 634 -47.18 -41.34 -4.07
C GLN A 634 -47.58 -41.25 -5.55
N CYS A 635 -47.44 -42.36 -6.29
CA CYS A 635 -47.86 -42.45 -7.70
C CYS A 635 -49.39 -42.55 -7.83
N VAL A 636 -50.03 -41.61 -8.52
CA VAL A 636 -51.49 -41.62 -8.81
C VAL A 636 -51.76 -41.34 -10.29
N CYS A 637 -52.84 -41.87 -10.88
CA CYS A 637 -53.10 -41.78 -12.34
C CYS A 637 -53.08 -40.34 -12.86
N ALA A 638 -52.24 -40.09 -13.86
CA ALA A 638 -52.09 -38.81 -14.55
C ALA A 638 -52.74 -38.89 -15.93
N PRO A 639 -53.88 -38.23 -16.14
CA PRO A 639 -54.52 -38.21 -17.45
C PRO A 639 -53.60 -37.55 -18.47
N SER A 640 -53.29 -38.26 -19.56
CA SER A 640 -52.35 -37.78 -20.60
C SER A 640 -53.07 -37.53 -21.92
N CYS A 641 -52.96 -36.29 -22.39
CA CYS A 641 -53.58 -35.77 -23.61
C CYS A 641 -52.57 -35.26 -24.63
N ALA A 642 -51.28 -35.51 -24.39
CA ALA A 642 -50.21 -35.03 -25.25
C ALA A 642 -50.38 -35.61 -26.67
N GLY A 643 -50.53 -34.72 -27.66
CA GLY A 643 -50.74 -35.07 -29.07
C GLY A 643 -52.19 -35.37 -29.47
N LYS A 644 -53.14 -35.36 -28.53
CA LYS A 644 -54.57 -35.59 -28.79
C LYS A 644 -55.38 -34.32 -28.51
N VAL A 645 -56.23 -33.95 -29.46
CA VAL A 645 -57.13 -32.79 -29.39
C VAL A 645 -58.56 -33.22 -28.96
N CYS A 646 -58.93 -34.48 -29.19
CA CYS A 646 -60.16 -35.09 -28.68
C CYS A 646 -59.98 -36.59 -28.35
N GLY A 647 -60.85 -37.15 -27.48
CA GLY A 647 -60.83 -38.59 -27.10
C GLY A 647 -60.33 -38.89 -25.67
N ALA A 648 -60.39 -40.15 -25.22
CA ALA A 648 -60.15 -40.53 -23.82
C ALA A 648 -58.72 -40.23 -23.30
N ASN A 649 -58.62 -39.78 -22.05
CA ASN A 649 -57.37 -39.35 -21.40
C ASN A 649 -56.65 -40.43 -20.58
N GLY A 650 -57.11 -41.68 -20.67
CA GLY A 650 -56.45 -42.83 -20.04
C GLY A 650 -56.71 -43.03 -18.53
N CYS A 651 -57.34 -42.09 -17.83
CA CYS A 651 -57.68 -42.22 -16.40
C CYS A 651 -59.18 -42.01 -16.12
N GLY A 652 -60.05 -42.35 -17.07
CA GLY A 652 -61.51 -42.26 -16.93
C GLY A 652 -62.15 -40.92 -17.35
N GLY A 653 -61.37 -39.97 -17.89
CA GLY A 653 -61.86 -38.72 -18.48
C GLY A 653 -61.53 -38.58 -19.97
N SER A 654 -61.75 -37.39 -20.55
CA SER A 654 -61.49 -37.07 -21.97
C SER A 654 -60.49 -35.91 -22.11
N CYS A 655 -59.70 -35.93 -23.18
CA CYS A 655 -58.70 -34.94 -23.58
C CYS A 655 -59.27 -33.75 -24.36
N GLY A 656 -60.54 -33.81 -24.74
CA GLY A 656 -61.23 -32.76 -25.47
C GLY A 656 -62.34 -33.31 -26.36
N THR A 657 -63.10 -32.40 -26.95
CA THR A 657 -64.12 -32.68 -27.97
C THR A 657 -63.78 -31.88 -29.22
N CYS A 658 -64.03 -32.44 -30.40
CA CYS A 658 -63.67 -31.77 -31.64
C CYS A 658 -64.68 -30.63 -31.96
N PRO A 659 -64.23 -29.51 -32.55
CA PRO A 659 -65.12 -28.40 -32.92
C PRO A 659 -66.17 -28.82 -33.96
N GLY A 660 -67.32 -28.13 -33.96
CA GLY A 660 -68.50 -28.48 -34.76
C GLY A 660 -68.16 -28.78 -36.22
N GLY A 661 -68.67 -29.89 -36.73
CA GLY A 661 -68.44 -30.35 -38.10
C GLY A 661 -67.22 -31.25 -38.32
N GLN A 662 -66.47 -31.53 -37.26
CA GLN A 662 -65.34 -32.46 -37.30
C GLN A 662 -65.58 -33.65 -36.36
N VAL A 663 -65.11 -34.84 -36.75
CA VAL A 663 -65.17 -36.05 -35.92
C VAL A 663 -63.79 -36.47 -35.45
N CYS A 664 -63.70 -36.99 -34.22
CA CYS A 664 -62.46 -37.45 -33.62
C CYS A 664 -62.04 -38.77 -34.24
N ASN A 665 -60.89 -38.81 -34.90
CA ASN A 665 -60.36 -40.07 -35.38
C ASN A 665 -59.57 -40.82 -34.28
N ALA A 666 -59.19 -42.07 -34.53
CA ALA A 666 -58.52 -42.94 -33.55
C ALA A 666 -57.15 -42.42 -33.08
N ALA A 667 -56.51 -41.53 -33.86
CA ALA A 667 -55.28 -40.86 -33.47
C ALA A 667 -55.50 -39.68 -32.50
N GLY A 668 -56.76 -39.31 -32.23
CA GLY A 668 -57.14 -38.22 -31.34
C GLY A 668 -57.13 -36.85 -32.00
N GLN A 669 -57.24 -36.77 -33.34
CA GLN A 669 -57.27 -35.51 -34.08
C GLN A 669 -58.67 -35.24 -34.69
N CYS A 670 -59.01 -33.96 -34.78
CA CYS A 670 -60.27 -33.49 -35.38
C CYS A 670 -60.12 -33.44 -36.91
N VAL A 671 -61.02 -34.08 -37.66
CA VAL A 671 -61.01 -34.03 -39.14
C VAL A 671 -62.36 -33.62 -39.72
N ASN A 672 -62.35 -32.77 -40.75
CA ASN A 672 -63.51 -32.14 -41.40
C ASN A 672 -64.33 -33.10 -42.26
N SER A 673 -65.62 -33.22 -41.96
CA SER A 673 -66.66 -33.69 -42.88
C SER A 673 -67.98 -32.97 -42.58
N CYS A 674 -68.02 -31.65 -42.75
CA CYS A 674 -69.22 -30.83 -42.50
C CYS A 674 -69.32 -29.65 -43.46
N THR A 675 -70.54 -29.41 -43.93
CA THR A 675 -70.90 -28.33 -44.87
C THR A 675 -71.72 -27.26 -44.12
N PRO A 676 -71.27 -25.99 -44.06
CA PRO A 676 -71.92 -24.92 -43.30
C PRO A 676 -73.33 -24.54 -43.79
N ASP A 677 -74.27 -24.24 -42.87
CA ASP A 677 -75.61 -23.71 -43.16
C ASP A 677 -75.92 -22.45 -42.33
N CYS A 678 -76.05 -21.33 -43.05
CA CYS A 678 -76.33 -20.01 -42.50
C CYS A 678 -77.73 -19.47 -42.81
N THR A 679 -78.62 -20.32 -43.31
CA THR A 679 -79.93 -19.90 -43.77
C THR A 679 -80.78 -19.40 -42.59
N GLY A 680 -81.08 -18.09 -42.58
CA GLY A 680 -81.92 -17.44 -41.58
C GLY A 680 -81.20 -16.77 -40.39
N LYS A 681 -79.86 -16.72 -40.36
CA LYS A 681 -79.07 -16.12 -39.26
C LYS A 681 -78.32 -14.85 -39.70
N GLN A 682 -78.19 -13.86 -38.82
CA GLN A 682 -77.44 -12.60 -39.04
C GLN A 682 -76.04 -12.61 -38.37
N CYS A 683 -75.91 -13.28 -37.23
CA CYS A 683 -74.63 -13.62 -36.64
C CYS A 683 -74.73 -15.00 -35.95
N GLY A 684 -73.61 -15.59 -35.55
CA GLY A 684 -73.58 -16.87 -34.84
C GLY A 684 -73.10 -18.05 -35.70
N ASN A 685 -73.00 -19.22 -35.09
CA ASN A 685 -72.26 -20.36 -35.64
C ASN A 685 -73.00 -21.00 -36.84
N ASP A 686 -72.25 -21.34 -37.88
CA ASP A 686 -72.73 -21.92 -39.14
C ASP A 686 -72.93 -23.44 -39.11
N GLY A 687 -72.74 -24.05 -37.93
CA GLY A 687 -72.90 -25.49 -37.71
C GLY A 687 -71.66 -26.32 -38.02
N CYS A 688 -70.60 -25.72 -38.58
CA CYS A 688 -69.35 -26.40 -38.90
C CYS A 688 -68.11 -25.64 -38.39
N GLY A 689 -68.28 -24.78 -37.39
CA GLY A 689 -67.18 -24.09 -36.71
C GLY A 689 -66.78 -22.76 -37.32
N GLY A 690 -67.45 -22.31 -38.38
CA GLY A 690 -67.41 -20.91 -38.86
C GLY A 690 -68.58 -20.08 -38.31
N SER A 691 -68.72 -18.83 -38.73
CA SER A 691 -69.83 -17.98 -38.33
C SER A 691 -70.53 -17.32 -39.52
N CYS A 692 -71.85 -17.17 -39.41
CA CYS A 692 -72.72 -16.60 -40.44
C CYS A 692 -72.69 -15.06 -40.49
N GLY A 693 -71.72 -14.43 -39.81
CA GLY A 693 -71.60 -12.97 -39.67
C GLY A 693 -71.25 -12.54 -38.24
N THR A 694 -70.85 -11.28 -38.08
CA THR A 694 -70.55 -10.65 -36.79
C THR A 694 -71.48 -9.46 -36.54
N CYS A 695 -71.95 -9.32 -35.30
CA CYS A 695 -72.83 -8.22 -34.90
C CYS A 695 -71.99 -6.94 -34.67
N GLN A 696 -72.54 -5.74 -34.96
CA GLN A 696 -71.83 -4.47 -34.76
C GLN A 696 -71.55 -4.17 -33.27
N ALA A 697 -70.52 -3.37 -33.02
CA ALA A 697 -70.03 -3.04 -31.67
C ALA A 697 -71.14 -2.54 -30.74
N GLY A 698 -71.26 -3.16 -29.56
CA GLY A 698 -72.31 -2.90 -28.56
C GLY A 698 -73.49 -3.88 -28.59
N THR A 699 -73.49 -4.85 -29.50
CA THR A 699 -74.49 -5.93 -29.54
C THR A 699 -73.84 -7.32 -29.47
N THR A 700 -74.59 -8.29 -28.94
CA THR A 700 -74.22 -9.70 -28.80
C THR A 700 -75.22 -10.58 -29.54
N CYS A 701 -74.72 -11.66 -30.13
CA CYS A 701 -75.57 -12.61 -30.85
C CYS A 701 -76.36 -13.46 -29.86
N ASN A 702 -77.68 -13.47 -29.95
CA ASN A 702 -78.50 -14.39 -29.16
C ASN A 702 -78.55 -15.78 -29.81
N ALA A 703 -79.11 -16.76 -29.10
CA ALA A 703 -79.18 -18.16 -29.53
C ALA A 703 -79.99 -18.39 -30.83
N ALA A 704 -80.83 -17.44 -31.25
CA ALA A 704 -81.56 -17.50 -32.52
C ALA A 704 -80.77 -16.95 -33.71
N GLY A 705 -79.54 -16.45 -33.50
CA GLY A 705 -78.69 -15.90 -34.55
C GLY A 705 -78.97 -14.44 -34.89
N GLN A 706 -79.52 -13.67 -33.95
CA GLN A 706 -79.85 -12.26 -34.10
C GLN A 706 -78.99 -11.36 -33.19
N CYS A 707 -78.62 -10.17 -33.67
CA CYS A 707 -77.85 -9.18 -32.90
C CYS A 707 -78.74 -8.45 -31.87
N VAL A 708 -78.43 -8.53 -30.57
CA VAL A 708 -79.17 -7.81 -29.50
C VAL A 708 -78.21 -7.14 -28.50
N CYS A 709 -78.57 -5.98 -27.93
CA CYS A 709 -77.68 -5.17 -27.09
C CYS A 709 -77.28 -5.87 -25.77
N ALA A 710 -76.00 -5.83 -25.38
CA ALA A 710 -75.50 -6.37 -24.10
C ALA A 710 -75.08 -5.22 -23.16
N PRO A 711 -75.71 -5.08 -21.97
CA PRO A 711 -75.34 -4.02 -21.04
C PRO A 711 -73.99 -4.27 -20.35
N ASP A 712 -73.11 -3.27 -20.29
CA ASP A 712 -71.80 -3.35 -19.61
C ASP A 712 -71.73 -2.46 -18.36
N CYS A 713 -71.57 -3.12 -17.21
CA CYS A 713 -71.48 -2.50 -15.89
C CYS A 713 -70.22 -2.89 -15.11
N VAL A 714 -69.25 -3.55 -15.74
CA VAL A 714 -68.05 -4.02 -15.04
C VAL A 714 -67.21 -2.80 -14.62
N GLY A 715 -67.05 -2.62 -13.31
CA GLY A 715 -66.29 -1.50 -12.73
C GLY A 715 -67.09 -0.22 -12.41
N LYS A 716 -68.41 -0.19 -12.64
CA LYS A 716 -69.28 0.97 -12.33
C LYS A 716 -70.21 0.69 -11.14
N GLN A 717 -70.36 1.66 -10.25
CA GLN A 717 -71.31 1.71 -9.11
C GLN A 717 -72.59 2.51 -9.42
N CYS A 718 -72.57 3.35 -10.45
CA CYS A 718 -73.72 4.15 -10.92
C CYS A 718 -73.50 4.59 -12.38
N GLY A 719 -74.56 5.03 -13.08
CA GLY A 719 -74.50 5.57 -14.45
C GLY A 719 -75.01 4.61 -15.54
N PRO A 720 -75.08 5.05 -16.82
CA PRO A 720 -75.73 4.30 -17.89
C PRO A 720 -74.97 3.03 -18.29
N ASN A 721 -75.73 1.96 -18.55
CA ASN A 721 -75.23 0.61 -18.88
C ASN A 721 -75.05 0.37 -20.40
N GLY A 722 -75.15 1.41 -21.22
CA GLY A 722 -74.92 1.35 -22.66
C GLY A 722 -76.08 0.81 -23.52
N CYS A 723 -77.19 0.34 -22.92
CA CYS A 723 -78.35 -0.20 -23.64
C CYS A 723 -79.70 0.39 -23.17
N GLY A 724 -79.70 1.61 -22.64
CA GLY A 724 -80.91 2.33 -22.20
C GLY A 724 -81.31 2.12 -20.73
N GLY A 725 -80.51 1.43 -19.92
CA GLY A 725 -80.67 1.31 -18.46
C GLY A 725 -79.45 1.86 -17.67
N SER A 726 -79.40 1.68 -16.35
CA SER A 726 -78.28 2.11 -15.49
C SER A 726 -77.71 0.98 -14.62
N CYS A 727 -76.44 1.11 -14.22
CA CYS A 727 -75.67 0.15 -13.41
C CYS A 727 -75.79 0.36 -11.89
N GLY A 728 -76.68 1.27 -11.43
CA GLY A 728 -76.89 1.59 -10.01
C GLY A 728 -77.22 3.07 -9.75
N THR A 729 -77.57 3.40 -8.50
CA THR A 729 -77.83 4.78 -8.00
C THR A 729 -77.03 5.07 -6.72
N CYS A 730 -76.59 6.31 -6.52
CA CYS A 730 -75.80 6.69 -5.35
C CYS A 730 -76.66 7.00 -4.10
N PRO A 731 -76.12 6.81 -2.88
CA PRO A 731 -76.76 7.21 -1.63
C PRO A 731 -77.00 8.73 -1.53
N ALA A 732 -77.98 9.14 -0.72
CA ALA A 732 -78.33 10.56 -0.53
C ALA A 732 -77.11 11.41 -0.09
N GLY A 733 -76.86 12.52 -0.81
CA GLY A 733 -75.70 13.40 -0.59
C GLY A 733 -74.48 13.13 -1.48
N SER A 734 -74.59 12.22 -2.45
CA SER A 734 -73.53 11.90 -3.42
C SER A 734 -74.03 11.95 -4.87
N THR A 735 -73.19 12.37 -5.82
CA THR A 735 -73.44 12.36 -7.27
C THR A 735 -72.56 11.35 -8.00
N CYS A 736 -73.04 10.85 -9.13
CA CYS A 736 -72.32 9.86 -9.93
C CYS A 736 -71.30 10.56 -10.84
N SER A 737 -70.02 10.21 -10.71
CA SER A 737 -68.96 10.72 -11.60
C SER A 737 -69.01 10.07 -12.99
N GLN A 738 -68.38 10.70 -13.99
CA GLN A 738 -68.39 10.24 -15.39
C GLN A 738 -67.73 8.85 -15.59
N GLY A 739 -66.88 8.43 -14.65
CA GLY A 739 -66.29 7.08 -14.57
C GLY A 739 -67.17 6.04 -13.86
N GLY A 740 -68.38 6.40 -13.42
CA GLY A 740 -69.35 5.50 -12.82
C GLY A 740 -69.15 5.19 -11.34
N LYS A 741 -68.50 6.06 -10.55
CA LYS A 741 -68.38 5.92 -9.08
C LYS A 741 -69.19 7.01 -8.34
N CYS A 742 -69.74 6.66 -7.18
CA CYS A 742 -70.46 7.60 -6.31
C CYS A 742 -69.50 8.47 -5.50
N ILE A 743 -69.62 9.79 -5.61
CA ILE A 743 -68.79 10.77 -4.90
C ILE A 743 -69.66 11.74 -4.07
N SER A 744 -69.28 12.02 -2.84
CA SER A 744 -70.00 12.96 -1.94
C SER A 744 -69.85 14.39 -2.44
N SER A 745 -70.92 15.19 -2.36
CA SER A 745 -70.93 16.59 -2.80
C SER A 745 -69.83 17.41 -2.12
N CYS A 746 -68.81 17.80 -2.87
CA CYS A 746 -67.74 18.68 -2.45
C CYS A 746 -68.26 20.12 -2.42
N VAL A 747 -68.03 20.85 -1.31
CA VAL A 747 -68.40 22.26 -1.15
C VAL A 747 -67.20 23.11 -1.54
N PRO A 748 -67.28 23.97 -2.59
CA PRO A 748 -66.17 24.80 -3.03
C PRO A 748 -65.73 25.80 -1.95
N ASP A 749 -64.42 25.90 -1.68
CA ASP A 749 -63.85 26.92 -0.79
C ASP A 749 -62.97 27.91 -1.56
N CYS A 750 -63.52 29.11 -1.74
CA CYS A 750 -62.88 30.24 -2.40
C CYS A 750 -62.58 31.41 -1.46
N ALA A 751 -62.65 31.21 -0.13
CA ALA A 751 -62.36 32.28 0.81
C ALA A 751 -60.88 32.70 0.71
N GLY A 752 -60.63 33.93 0.25
CA GLY A 752 -59.30 34.52 0.17
C GLY A 752 -58.53 34.34 -1.16
N LYS A 753 -59.13 33.71 -2.18
CA LYS A 753 -58.50 33.49 -3.51
C LYS A 753 -59.05 34.44 -4.59
N GLN A 754 -58.19 34.87 -5.53
CA GLN A 754 -58.55 35.66 -6.73
C GLN A 754 -58.57 34.82 -8.02
N CYS A 755 -57.86 33.69 -8.01
CA CYS A 755 -57.78 32.71 -9.09
C CYS A 755 -57.31 31.35 -8.52
N GLY A 756 -57.40 30.28 -9.30
CA GLY A 756 -56.89 28.95 -8.91
C GLY A 756 -57.98 27.99 -8.38
N PRO A 757 -57.66 26.72 -8.09
CA PRO A 757 -58.66 25.68 -7.85
C PRO A 757 -59.46 25.87 -6.55
N ASP A 758 -60.75 25.54 -6.60
CA ASP A 758 -61.72 25.69 -5.51
C ASP A 758 -61.79 24.48 -4.55
N GLY A 759 -60.89 23.51 -4.73
CA GLY A 759 -60.81 22.28 -3.92
C GLY A 759 -61.78 21.17 -4.34
N CYS A 760 -62.65 21.41 -5.33
CA CYS A 760 -63.68 20.46 -5.76
C CYS A 760 -63.67 20.17 -7.27
N GLY A 761 -62.65 20.65 -7.98
CA GLY A 761 -62.50 20.49 -9.43
C GLY A 761 -62.98 21.68 -10.26
N GLY A 762 -63.43 22.77 -9.62
CA GLY A 762 -63.64 24.08 -10.23
C GLY A 762 -62.52 25.07 -9.88
N SER A 763 -62.69 26.36 -10.21
CA SER A 763 -61.71 27.42 -9.96
C SER A 763 -62.34 28.72 -9.44
N CYS A 764 -61.68 29.38 -8.48
CA CYS A 764 -62.08 30.62 -7.81
C CYS A 764 -61.77 31.91 -8.60
N GLY A 765 -62.13 31.97 -9.89
CA GLY A 765 -61.94 33.14 -10.77
C GLY A 765 -60.79 33.04 -11.78
N THR A 766 -60.66 34.04 -12.65
CA THR A 766 -59.65 34.11 -13.75
C THR A 766 -58.95 35.48 -13.77
N CYS A 767 -57.64 35.51 -13.98
CA CYS A 767 -56.86 36.75 -14.08
C CYS A 767 -57.10 37.50 -15.40
N GLN A 768 -56.89 38.82 -15.39
CA GLN A 768 -57.00 39.63 -16.61
C GLN A 768 -55.86 39.32 -17.60
N ALA A 769 -56.06 39.68 -18.89
CA ALA A 769 -55.09 39.42 -19.95
C ALA A 769 -53.69 39.96 -19.59
N GLY A 770 -52.68 39.09 -19.63
CA GLY A 770 -51.31 39.43 -19.25
C GLY A 770 -50.94 39.17 -17.79
N GLN A 771 -51.75 38.41 -17.03
CA GLN A 771 -51.44 37.94 -15.68
C GLN A 771 -51.59 36.41 -15.56
N THR A 772 -50.78 35.77 -14.69
CA THR A 772 -50.85 34.33 -14.35
C THR A 772 -51.14 34.14 -12.85
N CYS A 773 -51.80 33.04 -12.50
CA CYS A 773 -52.16 32.72 -11.13
C CYS A 773 -51.01 32.00 -10.41
N ASP A 774 -50.61 32.46 -9.23
CA ASP A 774 -49.61 31.77 -8.41
C ASP A 774 -50.23 30.67 -7.52
N ALA A 775 -49.38 29.86 -6.88
CA ALA A 775 -49.81 28.71 -6.06
C ALA A 775 -50.63 29.10 -4.81
N SER A 776 -50.63 30.38 -4.42
CA SER A 776 -51.46 30.92 -3.32
C SER A 776 -52.81 31.48 -3.78
N GLY A 777 -53.08 31.50 -5.09
CA GLY A 777 -54.35 31.91 -5.66
C GLY A 777 -54.47 33.42 -5.92
N LYS A 778 -53.37 34.13 -6.16
CA LYS A 778 -53.34 35.56 -6.51
C LYS A 778 -52.90 35.78 -7.97
N CYS A 779 -53.47 36.80 -8.62
CA CYS A 779 -53.11 37.17 -10.00
C CYS A 779 -51.85 38.06 -10.04
N ILE A 780 -50.83 37.66 -10.80
CA ILE A 780 -49.57 38.40 -10.97
C ILE A 780 -49.25 38.65 -12.46
N SER A 781 -48.63 39.77 -12.83
CA SER A 781 -48.40 40.15 -14.24
C SER A 781 -47.20 39.49 -14.94
N SER A 782 -47.38 39.26 -16.24
CA SER A 782 -46.58 38.53 -17.21
C SER A 782 -45.10 38.87 -17.29
N CYS A 783 -44.32 37.83 -17.59
CA CYS A 783 -42.91 37.86 -17.93
C CYS A 783 -42.62 38.83 -19.09
N VAL A 784 -41.67 39.75 -18.89
CA VAL A 784 -41.16 40.65 -19.93
C VAL A 784 -40.03 39.95 -20.68
N PRO A 785 -40.12 39.76 -22.01
CA PRO A 785 -39.06 39.12 -22.78
C PRO A 785 -37.77 39.94 -22.75
N ASP A 786 -36.69 39.37 -22.22
CA ASP A 786 -35.38 40.03 -22.16
C ASP A 786 -34.40 39.37 -23.12
N CYS A 787 -34.09 40.09 -24.20
CA CYS A 787 -33.08 39.71 -25.18
C CYS A 787 -31.82 40.60 -25.11
N GLY A 788 -31.67 41.39 -24.03
CA GLY A 788 -30.48 42.22 -23.81
C GLY A 788 -29.21 41.36 -23.80
N GLY A 789 -28.40 41.48 -24.86
CA GLY A 789 -27.12 40.78 -25.01
C GLY A 789 -27.19 39.36 -25.61
N LYS A 790 -28.36 38.88 -26.07
CA LYS A 790 -28.53 37.54 -26.65
C LYS A 790 -28.69 37.57 -28.17
N GLN A 791 -28.00 36.69 -28.89
CA GLN A 791 -28.09 36.44 -30.34
C GLN A 791 -29.03 35.28 -30.69
N CYS A 792 -29.31 34.39 -29.74
CA CYS A 792 -30.13 33.20 -29.91
C CYS A 792 -30.61 32.67 -28.54
N GLY A 793 -31.53 31.71 -28.52
CA GLY A 793 -31.99 31.05 -27.29
C GLY A 793 -33.23 31.71 -26.66
N SER A 794 -33.76 31.15 -25.59
CA SER A 794 -35.06 31.59 -25.05
C SER A 794 -35.06 33.02 -24.54
N ASN A 795 -36.14 33.74 -24.81
CA ASN A 795 -36.38 35.10 -24.32
C ASN A 795 -36.98 35.15 -22.89
N GLY A 796 -36.99 34.02 -22.18
CA GLY A 796 -37.48 33.91 -20.80
C GLY A 796 -39.00 33.78 -20.67
N CYS A 797 -39.78 33.98 -21.73
CA CYS A 797 -41.24 33.98 -21.68
C CYS A 797 -41.89 33.04 -22.71
N GLY A 798 -41.18 31.97 -23.09
CA GLY A 798 -41.68 30.95 -24.04
C GLY A 798 -41.43 31.25 -25.52
N GLY A 799 -40.73 32.34 -25.86
CA GLY A 799 -40.21 32.64 -27.21
C GLY A 799 -38.68 32.55 -27.30
N SER A 800 -38.09 32.89 -28.46
CA SER A 800 -36.64 32.88 -28.71
C SER A 800 -36.13 34.24 -29.20
N CYS A 801 -34.92 34.63 -28.79
CA CYS A 801 -34.22 35.87 -29.16
C CYS A 801 -33.51 35.81 -30.52
N GLY A 802 -33.55 34.68 -31.24
CA GLY A 802 -32.93 34.51 -32.57
C GLY A 802 -32.58 33.06 -32.91
N THR A 803 -32.01 32.84 -34.11
CA THR A 803 -31.47 31.54 -34.57
C THR A 803 -30.06 31.73 -35.14
N CYS A 804 -29.17 30.74 -34.96
CA CYS A 804 -27.79 30.86 -35.39
C CYS A 804 -27.58 30.54 -36.88
N PRO A 805 -26.61 31.20 -37.56
CA PRO A 805 -26.20 30.83 -38.92
C PRO A 805 -25.67 29.39 -39.00
N ALA A 806 -25.73 28.79 -40.20
CA ALA A 806 -25.30 27.41 -40.43
C ALA A 806 -23.88 27.13 -39.88
N GLY A 807 -23.75 26.07 -39.09
CA GLY A 807 -22.48 25.65 -38.46
C GLY A 807 -22.23 26.22 -37.06
N LYS A 808 -23.18 26.97 -36.48
CA LYS A 808 -23.10 27.49 -35.11
C LYS A 808 -24.30 27.04 -34.25
N SER A 809 -24.06 26.77 -32.97
CA SER A 809 -25.02 26.37 -31.94
C SER A 809 -25.17 27.48 -30.90
N CYS A 810 -26.36 27.60 -30.31
CA CYS A 810 -26.60 28.60 -29.27
C CYS A 810 -26.11 28.10 -27.91
N ASN A 811 -25.22 28.83 -27.24
CA ASN A 811 -24.78 28.46 -25.89
C ASN A 811 -25.73 28.98 -24.79
N ALA A 812 -25.50 28.57 -23.54
CA ALA A 812 -26.35 28.92 -22.39
C ALA A 812 -26.45 30.44 -22.10
N PHE A 813 -25.48 31.23 -22.59
CA PHE A 813 -25.48 32.69 -22.47
C PHE A 813 -26.26 33.38 -23.60
N GLY A 814 -26.78 32.62 -24.57
CA GLY A 814 -27.56 33.13 -25.70
C GLY A 814 -26.70 33.64 -26.86
N LEU A 815 -25.45 33.20 -26.99
CA LEU A 815 -24.53 33.61 -28.08
C LEU A 815 -24.35 32.48 -29.09
N CYS A 816 -24.22 32.83 -30.37
CA CYS A 816 -23.98 31.87 -31.45
C CYS A 816 -22.50 31.48 -31.54
N VAL A 817 -22.18 30.27 -31.07
CA VAL A 817 -20.82 29.71 -31.06
C VAL A 817 -20.71 28.58 -32.07
N SER A 818 -19.53 28.34 -32.65
CA SER A 818 -19.33 27.24 -33.61
C SER A 818 -19.68 25.87 -33.02
N ALA A 819 -20.24 24.99 -33.86
CA ALA A 819 -20.71 23.67 -33.46
C ALA A 819 -19.64 22.92 -32.66
N CYS A 820 -20.05 22.39 -31.51
CA CYS A 820 -19.22 21.56 -30.66
C CYS A 820 -18.73 20.36 -31.47
N THR A 821 -17.41 20.18 -31.55
CA THR A 821 -16.80 19.02 -32.20
C THR A 821 -16.53 17.97 -31.14
N PRO A 822 -17.20 16.80 -31.16
CA PRO A 822 -16.96 15.75 -30.17
C PRO A 822 -15.49 15.35 -30.20
N SER A 823 -14.81 15.43 -29.06
CA SER A 823 -13.40 15.05 -28.95
C SER A 823 -13.19 14.11 -27.77
N CYS A 824 -12.82 12.88 -28.11
CA CYS A 824 -12.39 11.86 -27.17
C CYS A 824 -10.85 11.83 -27.00
N TYR A 825 -10.16 12.86 -27.48
CA TYR A 825 -8.71 12.96 -27.35
C TYR A 825 -8.32 12.98 -25.86
N ASN A 826 -7.52 12.01 -25.44
CA ASN A 826 -7.12 11.73 -24.05
C ASN A 826 -8.24 11.34 -23.06
N LYS A 827 -9.42 10.91 -23.53
CA LYS A 827 -10.53 10.44 -22.68
C LYS A 827 -10.79 8.94 -22.87
N GLN A 828 -10.90 8.18 -21.78
CA GLN A 828 -11.21 6.74 -21.77
C GLN A 828 -12.69 6.43 -21.44
N CYS A 829 -13.32 7.28 -20.61
CA CYS A 829 -14.76 7.29 -20.37
C CYS A 829 -15.25 8.73 -20.10
N GLY A 830 -16.55 9.00 -20.23
CA GLY A 830 -17.17 10.30 -19.89
C GLY A 830 -17.60 11.15 -21.09
N ASP A 831 -18.04 12.39 -20.85
CA ASP A 831 -18.70 13.24 -21.86
C ASP A 831 -17.74 13.69 -22.98
N ASP A 832 -18.18 13.58 -24.23
CA ASP A 832 -17.43 14.01 -25.42
C ASP A 832 -17.40 15.52 -25.64
N GLY A 833 -18.04 16.27 -24.74
CA GLY A 833 -18.16 17.72 -24.72
C GLY A 833 -19.40 18.23 -25.45
N CYS A 834 -20.14 17.35 -26.13
CA CYS A 834 -21.27 17.70 -27.00
C CYS A 834 -22.55 16.90 -26.69
N GLY A 835 -22.61 16.24 -25.52
CA GLY A 835 -23.77 15.47 -25.07
C GLY A 835 -23.75 13.99 -25.47
N GLY A 836 -22.63 13.50 -26.02
CA GLY A 836 -22.33 12.07 -26.20
C GLY A 836 -21.31 11.57 -25.18
N THR A 837 -20.92 10.29 -25.26
CA THR A 837 -19.93 9.70 -24.33
C THR A 837 -18.76 9.02 -25.07
N CYS A 838 -17.55 9.28 -24.60
CA CYS A 838 -16.30 8.70 -25.05
C CYS A 838 -15.99 7.39 -24.33
N GLY A 839 -16.67 6.29 -24.67
CA GLY A 839 -16.42 4.97 -24.09
C GLY A 839 -17.11 4.70 -22.75
N ILE A 840 -17.08 3.44 -22.30
CA ILE A 840 -17.67 2.96 -21.04
C ILE A 840 -16.60 2.16 -20.30
N CYS A 841 -16.35 2.49 -19.03
CA CYS A 841 -15.31 1.83 -18.25
C CYS A 841 -15.70 0.35 -17.95
N PRO A 842 -14.76 -0.62 -17.96
CA PRO A 842 -15.03 -2.03 -17.63
C PRO A 842 -15.54 -2.22 -16.19
N ALA A 843 -16.15 -3.38 -15.91
CA ALA A 843 -16.67 -3.70 -14.57
C ALA A 843 -15.59 -3.59 -13.49
N GLY A 844 -15.85 -2.79 -12.45
CA GLY A 844 -14.92 -2.50 -11.34
C GLY A 844 -14.15 -1.17 -11.45
N PHE A 845 -14.36 -0.41 -12.53
CA PHE A 845 -13.72 0.88 -12.75
C PHE A 845 -14.77 1.99 -12.83
N THR A 846 -14.44 3.16 -12.30
CA THR A 846 -15.31 4.35 -12.30
C THR A 846 -14.65 5.46 -13.12
N CYS A 847 -15.45 6.17 -13.91
CA CYS A 847 -14.99 7.32 -14.67
C CYS A 847 -14.70 8.47 -13.71
N THR A 848 -13.46 8.95 -13.67
CA THR A 848 -13.12 10.14 -12.87
C THR A 848 -13.52 11.43 -13.58
N ALA A 849 -13.47 12.55 -12.87
CA ALA A 849 -13.67 13.89 -13.42
C ALA A 849 -12.65 14.24 -14.53
N ASP A 850 -11.49 13.57 -14.55
CA ASP A 850 -10.45 13.70 -15.58
C ASP A 850 -10.64 12.73 -16.76
N PHE A 851 -11.81 12.09 -16.87
CA PHE A 851 -12.22 11.24 -17.99
C PHE A 851 -11.37 9.96 -18.19
N LYS A 852 -10.80 9.41 -17.11
CA LYS A 852 -10.05 8.14 -17.10
C LYS A 852 -10.82 7.02 -16.39
N CYS A 853 -10.65 5.78 -16.86
CA CYS A 853 -11.13 4.59 -16.18
C CYS A 853 -10.17 4.29 -15.01
N VAL A 854 -10.53 4.65 -13.77
CA VAL A 854 -9.71 4.26 -12.60
C VAL A 854 -10.44 3.22 -11.78
N SER A 855 -9.69 2.27 -11.21
CA SER A 855 -10.22 1.36 -10.21
C SER A 855 -10.72 2.18 -9.04
N SER A 856 -11.91 1.89 -8.52
CA SER A 856 -12.42 2.55 -7.31
C SER A 856 -11.41 2.37 -6.17
N CYS A 857 -10.68 3.44 -5.84
CA CYS A 857 -9.85 3.47 -4.64
C CYS A 857 -10.78 3.17 -3.46
N LYS A 858 -10.50 2.09 -2.73
CA LYS A 858 -11.29 1.69 -1.58
C LYS A 858 -10.63 2.28 -0.34
N PRO A 859 -11.29 3.21 0.38
CA PRO A 859 -10.81 3.70 1.65
C PRO A 859 -10.52 2.53 2.60
N ASP A 860 -9.28 2.41 3.05
CA ASP A 860 -8.84 1.36 3.95
C ASP A 860 -8.45 1.92 5.31
N CYS A 861 -9.40 1.79 6.23
CA CYS A 861 -9.27 2.12 7.64
C CYS A 861 -9.04 0.89 8.51
N THR A 862 -8.74 -0.27 7.92
CA THR A 862 -8.53 -1.50 8.66
C THR A 862 -7.34 -1.33 9.61
N GLY A 863 -7.61 -1.38 10.91
CA GLY A 863 -6.61 -1.13 11.96
C GLY A 863 -6.33 0.35 12.27
N LYS A 864 -7.08 1.30 11.70
CA LYS A 864 -6.93 2.75 11.92
C LYS A 864 -8.16 3.37 12.59
N VAL A 865 -7.94 4.18 13.63
CA VAL A 865 -8.89 5.02 14.39
C VAL A 865 -8.82 6.50 13.96
N CYS A 866 -7.67 6.99 13.48
CA CYS A 866 -7.54 8.28 12.80
C CYS A 866 -6.50 8.18 11.65
N GLY A 867 -6.44 9.16 10.75
CA GLY A 867 -5.42 9.23 9.67
C GLY A 867 -5.95 8.97 8.26
N ASP A 868 -5.08 9.06 7.25
CA ASP A 868 -5.45 8.95 5.83
C ASP A 868 -6.03 7.56 5.49
N ASP A 869 -7.13 7.57 4.75
CA ASP A 869 -7.82 6.36 4.28
C ASP A 869 -7.24 5.78 2.99
N GLY A 870 -6.18 6.37 2.46
CA GLY A 870 -5.50 5.95 1.24
C GLY A 870 -6.17 6.43 -0.05
N CYS A 871 -7.24 7.23 0.05
CA CYS A 871 -8.03 7.73 -1.07
C CYS A 871 -8.33 9.25 -0.97
N GLY A 872 -7.57 9.99 -0.15
CA GLY A 872 -7.74 11.43 0.05
C GLY A 872 -8.80 11.82 1.08
N GLY A 873 -9.38 10.84 1.79
CA GLY A 873 -10.23 11.03 2.97
C GLY A 873 -9.50 10.65 4.26
N SER A 874 -10.21 10.59 5.39
CA SER A 874 -9.61 10.20 6.69
C SER A 874 -10.48 9.21 7.46
N CYS A 875 -9.84 8.25 8.12
CA CYS A 875 -10.41 7.17 8.91
C CYS A 875 -10.94 7.57 10.29
N GLY A 876 -10.98 8.87 10.60
CA GLY A 876 -11.44 9.43 11.87
C GLY A 876 -10.57 10.58 12.37
N THR A 877 -11.05 11.29 13.39
CA THR A 877 -10.33 12.39 14.07
C THR A 877 -10.05 12.03 15.52
N CYS A 878 -8.84 12.32 15.98
CA CYS A 878 -8.45 12.00 17.35
C CYS A 878 -9.02 13.05 18.34
N PRO A 879 -9.31 12.69 19.61
CA PRO A 879 -9.74 13.65 20.64
C PRO A 879 -8.73 14.78 20.85
N ALA A 880 -9.19 15.96 21.32
CA ALA A 880 -8.33 17.12 21.54
C ALA A 880 -7.12 16.76 22.45
N GLY A 881 -5.90 17.01 21.96
CA GLY A 881 -4.65 16.67 22.65
C GLY A 881 -3.96 15.38 22.17
N ASN A 882 -4.53 14.65 21.21
CA ASN A 882 -3.95 13.42 20.63
C ASN A 882 -3.60 13.62 19.15
N LEU A 883 -2.47 13.06 18.71
CA LEU A 883 -2.06 13.02 17.30
C LEU A 883 -2.39 11.67 16.67
N CYS A 884 -2.63 11.70 15.37
CA CYS A 884 -2.80 10.48 14.60
C CYS A 884 -1.42 9.93 14.22
N GLN A 885 -1.01 8.83 14.86
CA GLN A 885 0.25 8.16 14.55
C GLN A 885 -0.01 6.68 14.28
N PHE A 886 0.43 6.19 13.12
CA PHE A 886 0.22 4.81 12.65
C PHE A 886 -1.24 4.33 12.67
N GLY A 887 -2.16 5.24 12.33
CA GLY A 887 -3.57 4.94 12.36
C GLY A 887 -4.21 4.99 13.75
N GLN A 888 -3.46 5.22 14.83
CA GLN A 888 -4.02 5.22 16.20
C GLN A 888 -4.00 6.61 16.81
N CYS A 889 -4.97 6.90 17.68
CA CYS A 889 -5.00 8.13 18.48
C CYS A 889 -3.96 7.99 19.60
N VAL A 890 -2.76 8.51 19.39
CA VAL A 890 -1.75 8.54 20.45
C VAL A 890 -1.86 9.86 21.20
N PRO A 891 -1.81 9.86 22.54
CA PRO A 891 -1.65 11.10 23.30
C PRO A 891 -0.41 11.83 22.81
N VAL A 892 -0.57 13.11 22.42
CA VAL A 892 0.61 13.95 22.30
C VAL A 892 1.09 14.11 23.72
N ALA A 893 2.24 13.53 24.06
CA ALA A 893 3.02 14.11 25.13
C ALA A 893 3.40 15.49 24.60
N ASP A 894 2.54 16.49 24.82
CA ASP A 894 2.84 17.87 24.57
C ASP A 894 3.91 18.24 25.61
N PRO A 895 5.21 18.23 25.25
CA PRO A 895 6.26 18.50 26.22
C PRO A 895 6.17 19.94 26.71
N CYS A 896 5.35 20.76 26.03
CA CYS A 896 5.16 22.17 26.25
C CYS A 896 3.81 22.51 26.90
N LEU A 897 2.92 21.54 27.15
CA LEU A 897 1.68 21.73 27.93
C LEU A 897 0.80 22.92 27.47
N GLY A 898 0.73 23.19 26.16
CA GLY A 898 0.01 24.31 25.57
C GLY A 898 0.73 25.66 25.67
N ILE A 899 1.95 25.68 26.19
CA ILE A 899 2.80 26.87 26.31
C ILE A 899 3.52 27.08 24.98
N THR A 900 3.45 28.29 24.46
CA THR A 900 4.08 28.68 23.18
C THR A 900 5.45 29.34 23.42
N TRP A 901 6.17 29.69 22.36
CA TRP A 901 7.46 30.38 22.49
C TRP A 901 7.31 31.78 23.12
N GLN A 902 6.13 32.41 22.98
CA GLN A 902 5.81 33.67 23.64
C GLN A 902 5.78 33.54 25.17
N GLY A 903 5.56 32.33 25.68
CA GLY A 903 5.60 32.00 27.10
C GLY A 903 4.36 32.39 27.91
N CYS A 904 4.43 32.14 29.21
CA CYS A 904 3.43 32.49 30.22
C CYS A 904 4.08 32.60 31.60
N CYS A 905 3.37 33.17 32.58
CA CYS A 905 3.87 33.38 33.93
C CYS A 905 3.06 32.56 34.96
N ASP A 906 3.75 31.87 35.86
CA ASP A 906 3.15 31.30 37.08
C ASP A 906 3.76 31.99 38.31
N GLY A 907 3.14 33.10 38.71
CA GLY A 907 3.64 33.95 39.79
C GLY A 907 4.95 34.65 39.44
N THR A 908 6.09 34.08 39.88
CA THR A 908 7.45 34.61 39.68
C THR A 908 8.29 33.78 38.72
N THR A 909 7.71 32.77 38.06
CA THR A 909 8.43 31.90 37.12
C THR A 909 7.87 32.08 35.71
N LEU A 910 8.77 32.34 34.77
CA LEU A 910 8.50 32.40 33.33
C LEU A 910 8.61 30.99 32.75
N TYR A 911 7.66 30.58 31.93
CA TYR A 911 7.72 29.35 31.13
C TYR A 911 7.60 29.68 29.65
N TRP A 912 8.36 29.01 28.79
CA TRP A 912 8.21 29.13 27.33
C TRP A 912 8.62 27.84 26.62
N CYS A 913 8.06 27.62 25.42
CA CYS A 913 8.37 26.46 24.61
C CYS A 913 9.19 26.83 23.39
N GLU A 914 10.36 26.22 23.23
CA GLU A 914 11.23 26.44 22.07
C GLU A 914 11.72 25.09 21.54
N ALA A 915 11.65 24.90 20.21
CA ALA A 915 12.03 23.65 19.54
C ALA A 915 11.40 22.37 20.15
N GLY A 916 10.16 22.48 20.67
CA GLY A 916 9.42 21.35 21.26
C GLY A 916 9.89 20.95 22.67
N LYS A 917 10.65 21.80 23.37
CA LYS A 917 11.04 21.62 24.78
C LYS A 917 10.50 22.77 25.63
N LEU A 918 9.99 22.45 26.81
CA LEU A 918 9.56 23.44 27.79
C LEU A 918 10.75 23.91 28.63
N PHE A 919 10.93 25.23 28.66
CA PHE A 919 11.92 25.91 29.46
C PHE A 919 11.23 26.71 30.56
N SER A 920 11.90 26.87 31.70
CA SER A 920 11.46 27.71 32.79
C SER A 920 12.59 28.56 33.35
N LEU A 921 12.27 29.75 33.83
CA LEU A 921 13.19 30.69 34.44
C LEU A 921 12.54 31.35 35.67
N ALA A 922 13.14 31.14 36.84
CA ALA A 922 12.72 31.84 38.06
C ALA A 922 13.20 33.31 38.00
N CYS A 923 12.26 34.26 38.04
CA CYS A 923 12.58 35.68 37.88
C CYS A 923 13.21 36.34 39.12
N GLY A 924 13.41 35.59 40.21
CA GLY A 924 14.03 36.09 41.44
C GLY A 924 13.26 37.26 42.05
N SER A 925 13.93 38.42 42.23
CA SER A 925 13.30 39.68 42.67
C SER A 925 12.61 40.46 41.56
N GLY A 926 12.76 40.01 40.31
CA GLY A 926 12.06 40.53 39.14
C GLY A 926 10.65 39.94 39.02
N SER A 927 9.78 40.67 38.35
CA SER A 927 8.41 40.23 38.05
C SER A 927 8.34 39.66 36.64
N CYS A 928 7.60 38.58 36.46
CA CYS A 928 7.28 38.04 35.14
C CYS A 928 6.15 38.87 34.51
N GLY A 929 6.31 39.30 33.25
CA GLY A 929 5.27 40.06 32.55
C GLY A 929 5.56 40.30 31.07
N TRP A 930 4.58 40.85 30.36
CA TRP A 930 4.62 41.00 28.90
C TRP A 930 5.59 42.09 28.44
N ASN A 931 6.48 41.72 27.50
CA ASN A 931 7.34 42.66 26.78
C ASN A 931 6.67 43.09 25.47
N GLY A 932 6.06 44.28 25.47
CA GLY A 932 5.35 44.81 24.31
C GLY A 932 6.22 45.12 23.08
N GLN A 933 7.55 45.25 23.23
CA GLN A 933 8.44 45.51 22.09
C GLN A 933 8.80 44.21 21.35
N GLN A 934 9.00 43.12 22.10
CA GLN A 934 9.45 41.84 21.53
C GLN A 934 8.34 40.78 21.45
N GLN A 935 7.16 41.08 21.99
CA GLN A 935 5.94 40.27 21.89
C GLN A 935 6.06 38.88 22.56
N TYR A 936 6.69 38.83 23.75
CA TYR A 936 6.79 37.62 24.60
C TYR A 936 6.87 37.99 26.10
N TYR A 937 6.74 37.01 27.00
CA TYR A 937 6.84 37.20 28.46
C TYR A 937 8.30 37.14 28.96
N ASP A 938 8.69 38.08 29.83
CA ASP A 938 10.06 38.22 30.33
C ASP A 938 10.07 38.60 31.83
N CYS A 939 11.10 38.16 32.55
CA CYS A 939 11.33 38.39 33.97
C CYS A 939 11.62 39.86 34.37
N LYS A 940 11.66 40.79 33.41
CA LYS A 940 11.89 42.23 33.65
C LYS A 940 10.63 43.09 33.58
N PHE A 941 9.48 42.52 33.23
CA PHE A 941 8.26 43.28 32.91
C PHE A 941 7.08 42.90 33.81
N LYS A 942 5.93 43.58 33.67
CA LYS A 942 4.71 43.33 34.46
C LYS A 942 3.48 43.38 33.58
N GLY A 943 2.47 42.61 33.94
CA GLY A 943 1.15 42.64 33.30
C GLY A 943 1.01 41.64 32.15
N ALA A 944 -0.24 41.45 31.72
CA ALA A 944 -0.63 40.54 30.65
C ALA A 944 -0.43 41.17 29.27
N ASP A 945 -0.38 40.34 28.22
CA ASP A 945 -0.50 40.78 26.84
C ASP A 945 -1.77 41.65 26.64
N PRO A 946 -1.64 42.92 26.23
CA PRO A 946 -2.76 43.83 26.01
C PRO A 946 -3.76 43.34 24.95
N SER A 947 -3.32 42.47 24.03
CA SER A 947 -4.19 41.92 22.98
C SER A 947 -5.09 40.78 23.47
N GLY A 948 -4.80 40.21 24.65
CA GLY A 948 -5.50 39.06 25.21
C GLY A 948 -5.28 37.75 24.45
N LYS A 949 -4.37 37.74 23.46
CA LYS A 949 -4.08 36.58 22.62
C LYS A 949 -3.20 35.55 23.34
N PHE A 950 -2.35 36.01 24.25
CA PHE A 950 -1.49 35.16 25.08
C PHE A 950 -1.82 35.39 26.57
N PRO A 951 -2.39 34.41 27.29
CA PRO A 951 -2.78 34.61 28.68
C PRO A 951 -1.57 34.71 29.61
N LEU A 952 -1.67 35.57 30.62
CA LEU A 952 -0.63 35.72 31.65
C LEU A 952 -0.43 34.42 32.45
N ALA A 953 -1.50 33.70 32.73
CA ALA A 953 -1.47 32.42 33.43
C ALA A 953 -1.28 31.25 32.45
N CYS A 954 -0.39 30.32 32.78
CA CYS A 954 -0.14 29.13 31.98
C CYS A 954 -1.38 28.22 31.90
N PRO A 955 -1.71 27.61 30.72
CA PRO A 955 -2.85 26.70 30.59
C PRO A 955 -2.71 25.48 31.49
N GLY A 956 -3.70 25.21 32.33
CA GLY A 956 -3.62 24.20 33.38
C GLY A 956 -3.83 22.76 32.91
N GLY A 957 -2.78 21.94 33.02
CA GLY A 957 -2.87 20.56 33.49
C GLY A 957 -1.89 20.42 34.66
N GLN A 958 -2.39 20.28 35.89
CA GLN A 958 -1.52 20.09 37.05
C GLN A 958 -0.68 18.82 36.85
N CYS A 959 0.64 18.96 36.95
CA CYS A 959 1.52 17.81 37.03
C CYS A 959 1.12 16.95 38.24
N ILE A 960 0.73 15.70 38.01
CA ILE A 960 0.36 14.75 39.06
C ILE A 960 1.63 14.04 39.52
N PRO A 961 2.08 14.22 40.78
CA PRO A 961 3.27 13.54 41.28
C PRO A 961 3.10 12.02 41.24
N ASP A 962 3.99 11.31 40.53
CA ASP A 962 3.98 9.84 40.44
C ASP A 962 5.10 9.21 41.27
N CYS A 963 4.70 8.77 42.45
CA CYS A 963 5.52 8.01 43.40
C CYS A 963 5.17 6.53 43.46
N ALA A 964 4.33 6.01 42.55
CA ALA A 964 3.93 4.60 42.58
C ALA A 964 5.15 3.71 42.28
N GLY A 965 5.53 2.88 43.26
CA GLY A 965 6.68 1.97 43.17
C GLY A 965 8.05 2.59 43.46
N LYS A 966 8.13 3.87 43.86
CA LYS A 966 9.39 4.57 44.17
C LYS A 966 9.58 4.77 45.69
N GLN A 967 10.81 4.58 46.18
CA GLN A 967 11.24 4.76 47.58
C GLN A 967 12.05 6.05 47.82
N CYS A 968 12.80 6.50 46.81
CA CYS A 968 13.46 7.81 46.75
C CYS A 968 13.46 8.29 45.28
N GLY A 969 13.63 9.60 45.01
CA GLY A 969 13.79 10.14 43.64
C GLY A 969 12.76 11.21 43.25
N ASN A 970 12.84 11.74 42.03
CA ASN A 970 11.96 12.82 41.54
C ASN A 970 10.53 12.30 41.29
N ASP A 971 9.54 13.09 41.69
CA ASP A 971 8.10 12.77 41.52
C ASP A 971 7.55 13.13 40.13
N GLY A 972 8.39 13.66 39.24
CA GLY A 972 8.02 14.07 37.89
C GLY A 972 7.46 15.49 37.81
N CYS A 973 7.33 16.19 38.94
CA CYS A 973 6.66 17.49 39.05
C CYS A 973 7.46 18.54 39.83
N GLY A 974 8.75 18.29 40.08
CA GLY A 974 9.63 19.18 40.83
C GLY A 974 9.65 18.93 42.34
N GLY A 975 8.96 17.90 42.82
CA GLY A 975 9.08 17.37 44.18
C GLY A 975 9.84 16.04 44.23
N THR A 976 9.84 15.37 45.39
CA THR A 976 10.58 14.10 45.59
C THR A 976 9.74 13.03 46.29
N CYS A 977 9.84 11.79 45.80
CA CYS A 977 9.20 10.60 46.31
C CYS A 977 10.07 9.91 47.38
N GLY A 978 10.12 10.44 48.60
CA GLY A 978 10.84 9.82 49.73
C GLY A 978 12.36 10.04 49.73
N ALA A 979 13.04 9.60 50.81
CA ALA A 979 14.48 9.77 51.02
C ALA A 979 15.10 8.47 51.57
N CYS A 980 16.23 8.05 50.99
CA CYS A 980 16.92 6.83 51.38
C CYS A 980 17.68 7.03 52.72
N GLN A 981 17.66 6.06 53.65
CA GLN A 981 18.33 6.19 54.96
C GLN A 981 19.75 5.59 54.95
N GLY A 982 20.68 6.23 55.67
CA GLY A 982 21.97 5.63 56.05
C GLY A 982 22.87 5.21 54.88
N GLY A 983 23.52 6.18 54.20
CA GLY A 983 24.56 5.90 53.19
C GLY A 983 24.07 5.24 51.90
N GLN A 984 22.74 5.17 51.70
CA GLN A 984 22.12 4.67 50.49
C GLN A 984 21.88 5.80 49.48
N LEU A 985 22.16 5.54 48.20
CA LEU A 985 21.89 6.43 47.07
C LEU A 985 20.58 6.03 46.37
N CYS A 986 19.90 7.03 45.81
CA CYS A 986 18.68 6.82 45.04
C CYS A 986 19.03 6.48 43.59
N THR A 987 18.72 5.26 43.14
CA THR A 987 18.92 4.85 41.74
C THR A 987 17.67 4.17 41.23
N ASN A 988 17.11 4.66 40.11
CA ASN A 988 15.87 4.18 39.49
C ASN A 988 14.68 4.02 40.46
N GLY A 989 14.51 4.97 41.38
CA GLY A 989 13.39 4.94 42.32
C GLY A 989 13.61 4.03 43.54
N GLN A 990 14.80 3.44 43.72
CA GLN A 990 15.09 2.48 44.80
C GLN A 990 16.30 2.96 45.64
N CYS A 991 16.28 2.66 46.94
CA CYS A 991 17.41 2.92 47.83
C CYS A 991 18.48 1.83 47.66
N VAL A 992 19.66 2.16 47.15
CA VAL A 992 20.78 1.22 47.01
C VAL A 992 21.97 1.65 47.85
N SER A 993 22.64 0.74 48.56
CA SER A 993 23.83 1.06 49.38
C SER A 993 24.98 1.58 48.51
N GLY A 994 25.41 2.83 48.76
CA GLY A 994 26.29 3.60 47.88
C GLY A 994 27.79 3.34 48.07
N ASN A 995 28.45 3.38 46.91
CA ASN A 995 29.88 3.54 46.59
C ASN A 995 30.65 4.56 47.49
N ASN A 996 31.94 4.25 47.77
CA ASN A 996 32.89 5.06 48.57
C ASN A 996 33.35 6.39 47.94
N CYS A 997 32.89 6.77 46.74
CA CYS A 997 33.37 7.96 46.03
C CYS A 997 32.60 9.27 46.29
N GLY A 998 31.47 9.26 47.01
CA GLY A 998 30.68 10.48 47.26
C GLY A 998 30.31 11.22 45.96
N ASP A 999 30.41 12.56 45.94
CA ASP A 999 30.05 13.41 44.79
C ASP A 999 31.18 13.56 43.74
N VAL A 1000 32.26 12.78 43.85
CA VAL A 1000 33.43 12.90 42.96
C VAL A 1000 33.27 11.94 41.79
N SER A 1001 33.19 12.48 40.56
CA SER A 1001 33.08 11.69 39.33
C SER A 1001 34.46 11.34 38.73
N TYR A 1002 34.46 10.52 37.67
CA TYR A 1002 35.66 10.22 36.87
C TYR A 1002 36.29 11.46 36.25
N SER A 1003 35.48 12.47 35.91
CA SER A 1003 35.96 13.75 35.40
C SER A 1003 36.72 14.57 36.46
N GLY A 1004 36.59 14.20 37.74
CA GLY A 1004 37.27 14.84 38.86
C GLY A 1004 36.71 16.21 39.25
N LYS A 1005 37.27 16.77 40.32
CA LYS A 1005 37.03 18.13 40.81
C LYS A 1005 38.32 18.71 41.39
N CYS A 1006 38.41 20.03 41.42
CA CYS A 1006 39.55 20.74 42.02
C CYS A 1006 39.26 21.10 43.48
N GLU A 1007 40.18 20.77 44.38
CA GLU A 1007 40.17 21.20 45.80
C GLU A 1007 41.45 22.01 46.07
N GLY A 1008 41.44 23.31 45.76
CA GLY A 1008 42.64 24.15 45.85
C GLY A 1008 43.68 23.79 44.79
N SER A 1009 44.91 23.43 45.19
CA SER A 1009 45.98 22.97 44.28
C SER A 1009 45.95 21.46 44.01
N MET A 1010 44.92 20.75 44.51
CA MET A 1010 44.79 19.31 44.37
C MET A 1010 43.67 18.95 43.40
N LEU A 1011 43.99 18.18 42.36
CA LEU A 1011 43.03 17.51 41.50
C LEU A 1011 42.58 16.21 42.16
N VAL A 1012 41.26 16.01 42.30
CA VAL A 1012 40.66 14.85 42.96
C VAL A 1012 39.66 14.18 42.03
N TRP A 1013 39.84 12.91 41.67
CA TRP A 1013 38.90 12.19 40.79
C TRP A 1013 38.62 10.77 41.29
N CYS A 1014 37.45 10.23 40.93
CA CYS A 1014 37.09 8.86 41.28
C CYS A 1014 37.24 7.95 40.07
N GLU A 1015 38.07 6.94 40.19
CA GLU A 1015 38.26 5.91 39.19
C GLU A 1015 38.18 4.55 39.89
N ASN A 1016 37.44 3.59 39.31
CA ASN A 1016 37.28 2.24 39.86
C ASN A 1016 36.88 2.21 41.36
N ASN A 1017 35.91 3.03 41.74
CA ASN A 1017 35.36 3.06 43.11
C ASN A 1017 36.37 3.53 44.19
N SER A 1018 37.45 4.22 43.78
CA SER A 1018 38.51 4.76 44.65
C SER A 1018 38.81 6.23 44.31
N ILE A 1019 39.06 7.05 45.33
CA ILE A 1019 39.42 8.47 45.14
C ILE A 1019 40.93 8.60 44.94
N HIS A 1020 41.32 9.24 43.85
CA HIS A 1020 42.68 9.60 43.50
C HIS A 1020 42.90 11.10 43.72
N LYS A 1021 44.08 11.49 44.20
CA LYS A 1021 44.46 12.91 44.42
C LYS A 1021 45.84 13.19 43.82
N ALA A 1022 45.98 14.30 43.11
CA ALA A 1022 47.24 14.78 42.53
C ALA A 1022 47.46 16.26 42.87
N ASP A 1023 48.63 16.60 43.40
CA ASP A 1023 49.02 17.97 43.73
C ASP A 1023 49.63 18.65 42.51
N CYS A 1024 48.87 19.56 41.89
CA CYS A 1024 49.24 20.24 40.65
C CYS A 1024 50.50 21.10 40.81
N SER A 1025 50.80 21.58 42.02
CA SER A 1025 51.99 22.39 42.30
C SER A 1025 53.31 21.63 42.15
N LYS A 1026 53.26 20.29 42.25
CA LYS A 1026 54.43 19.41 42.08
C LYS A 1026 54.61 18.90 40.65
N LEU A 1027 53.64 19.17 39.78
CA LEU A 1027 53.65 18.76 38.37
C LEU A 1027 54.15 19.89 37.44
N GLY A 1028 54.56 21.04 37.99
CA GLY A 1028 55.13 22.16 37.23
C GLY A 1028 54.13 22.96 36.40
N LEU A 1029 52.84 22.89 36.75
CA LEU A 1029 51.76 23.59 36.05
C LEU A 1029 51.37 24.86 36.84
N ASP A 1030 51.73 26.04 36.31
CA ASP A 1030 51.49 27.36 36.91
C ASP A 1030 50.05 27.86 36.69
N TYR A 1031 49.05 27.03 37.02
CA TYR A 1031 47.64 27.44 36.96
C TYR A 1031 46.93 27.14 38.28
N VAL A 1032 46.46 28.20 38.94
CA VAL A 1032 45.41 28.10 39.96
C VAL A 1032 44.11 27.83 39.20
N CYS A 1033 43.47 26.70 39.47
CA CYS A 1033 42.23 26.31 38.81
C CYS A 1033 41.08 27.26 39.21
N GLU A 1034 40.46 27.94 38.24
CA GLU A 1034 39.19 28.64 38.42
C GLU A 1034 38.03 27.80 37.85
N GLY A 1035 37.12 27.38 38.74
CA GLY A 1035 35.74 26.96 38.45
C GLY A 1035 35.55 25.61 37.77
#